data_AF-A0A2E2CWK7-F1
#
_entry.id   AF-A0A2E2CWK7-F1
#
_cell.length_a   1.000
_cell.length_b   1.000
_cell.length_c   1.000
_cell.angle_alpha   90.00
_cell.angle_beta   90.00
_cell.angle_gamma   90.00
#
_symmetry.space_group_name_H-M   'P 1'
#
loop_
_entity.id
_entity.type
_entity.pdbx_description
1 polymer ?
#
loop_
_entity_poly.entity_id
_entity_poly.type
_entity_poly.pdbx_seq_one_letter_code
_entity_poly.pdbx_strand_id
1 'polypeptide(L)'
;MNYRPEIDGLRAIAVLSVIFFHAGFSGFSGGYVGVDVFFVISGYLITSILLKDIRTAQFSLIKFYDRRVRRIIPALFLVMGVTIPFAWMWMSPEQLRDHSQNLTATTLFLSNILFYLKMGYFAQAGELVPLLHTWSLAIEEQYYLFFPILMALLLRGRSLKALTVGILIAFLASLYIAVFGLDLNFSSDGKNQFLERLNFLPNSFFLTFGRVWELMVGALIALWIPSPRSNTFSSIGSFCGLLAVIGSVFLFDESTPMPGLFTLIPVLGTAALIACTSSTSLVGRCLSARPFVSIGLISYSAYLWHQPVFAFARLRSLNEPSLWMMVGLCVLALVLGWASWRYVETPFRKKGLVKTRTVFVASAVTGAVLFVVGLTGYIAKGFPARFSDVQEQIAPPQTNMETACKDNWHYPYGKETRFSYCEFGDKSANKTVALIGDSHAEALFSTLDQELKDRKLRGVRLAAGQCHPIPGFVDDQRPTLGPFCQEVYKVLFLFLKEKTDMAIVSVRWSFQLYPIENSIETLLFDNGEGGVEVGPRYRENLTFDQNGLNNDATIKRNMLNEFLARLVDSGHPIGVVLPVPEIGWHVPNYNFKKFVLSGLKVPEFVSISYEVFKKRNRFVNDVFENTPSRSKLIYIRPEKVLCDTYVSNRCVAQIGQRPLYYDDDHLSDYGAKLVLAPSLSELFSEIGAVDGN
;
A
#
# COMPACT_ATOMS: atom_id res chain seq x y z
N MET A 1 -31.78 28.13 2.94
CA MET A 1 -31.54 27.39 1.70
C MET A 1 -32.71 26.48 1.49
N ASN A 2 -33.27 26.58 0.29
CA ASN A 2 -34.24 25.61 -0.18
C ASN A 2 -33.48 24.30 -0.42
N TYR A 3 -34.16 23.18 -0.17
CA TYR A 3 -33.60 21.86 -0.39
C TYR A 3 -33.26 21.66 -1.89
N ARG A 4 -32.07 21.12 -2.18
CA ARG A 4 -31.56 20.85 -3.54
C ARG A 4 -31.43 19.33 -3.78
N PRO A 5 -32.50 18.65 -4.26
CA PRO A 5 -32.49 17.20 -4.45
C PRO A 5 -31.41 16.71 -5.42
N GLU A 6 -31.04 17.52 -6.42
CA GLU A 6 -30.01 17.18 -7.39
C GLU A 6 -28.62 17.01 -6.77
N ILE A 7 -28.34 17.65 -5.63
CA ILE A 7 -27.08 17.45 -4.89
C ILE A 7 -27.06 16.07 -4.21
N ASP A 8 -28.21 15.60 -3.69
CA ASP A 8 -28.29 14.24 -3.18
C ASP A 8 -28.13 13.23 -4.33
N GLY A 9 -28.68 13.50 -5.51
CA GLY A 9 -28.43 12.68 -6.70
C GLY A 9 -26.95 12.61 -7.10
N LEU A 10 -26.23 13.73 -7.01
CA LEU A 10 -24.79 13.75 -7.26
C LEU A 10 -24.01 12.95 -6.20
N ARG A 11 -24.43 13.00 -4.93
CA ARG A 11 -23.87 12.14 -3.86
C ARG A 11 -24.13 10.65 -4.12
N ALA A 12 -25.23 10.30 -4.79
CA ALA A 12 -25.50 8.93 -5.19
C ALA A 12 -24.53 8.44 -6.27
N ILE A 13 -24.25 9.26 -7.29
CA ILE A 13 -23.22 8.93 -8.28
C ILE A 13 -21.88 8.70 -7.57
N ALA A 14 -21.46 9.66 -6.74
CA ALA A 14 -20.21 9.58 -6.01
C ALA A 14 -20.06 8.32 -5.15
N VAL A 15 -21.06 7.97 -4.32
CA VAL A 15 -20.97 6.78 -3.46
C VAL A 15 -21.00 5.49 -4.25
N LEU A 16 -21.82 5.39 -5.31
CA LEU A 16 -21.90 4.18 -6.11
C LEU A 16 -20.60 3.93 -6.88
N SER A 17 -19.98 4.98 -7.42
CA SER A 17 -18.66 4.89 -8.05
C SER A 17 -17.62 4.32 -7.10
N VAL A 18 -17.55 4.80 -5.86
CA VAL A 18 -16.60 4.30 -4.85
C VAL A 18 -16.90 2.86 -4.45
N ILE A 19 -18.18 2.52 -4.24
CA ILE A 19 -18.60 1.16 -3.86
C ILE A 19 -18.21 0.17 -4.96
N PHE A 20 -18.51 0.48 -6.23
CA PHE A 20 -18.20 -0.43 -7.34
C PHE A 20 -16.70 -0.53 -7.63
N PHE A 21 -15.94 0.56 -7.44
CA PHE A 21 -14.49 0.53 -7.48
C PHE A 21 -13.91 -0.46 -6.46
N HIS A 22 -14.24 -0.31 -5.17
CA HIS A 22 -13.73 -1.21 -4.13
C HIS A 22 -14.29 -2.64 -4.21
N ALA A 23 -15.38 -2.83 -4.95
CA ALA A 23 -15.93 -4.13 -5.24
C ALA A 23 -15.25 -4.86 -6.42
N GLY A 24 -14.28 -4.22 -7.09
CA GLY A 24 -13.48 -4.83 -8.17
C GLY A 24 -14.16 -4.84 -9.53
N PHE A 25 -15.14 -3.96 -9.78
CA PHE A 25 -15.79 -3.89 -11.09
C PHE A 25 -14.89 -3.16 -12.08
N SER A 26 -14.43 -3.87 -13.12
CA SER A 26 -13.49 -3.34 -14.11
C SER A 26 -13.95 -2.06 -14.81
N GLY A 27 -15.25 -1.91 -15.06
CA GLY A 27 -15.81 -0.68 -15.63
C GLY A 27 -15.79 0.54 -14.70
N PHE A 28 -15.45 0.38 -13.41
CA PHE A 28 -15.41 1.45 -12.42
C PHE A 28 -13.99 1.68 -11.88
N SER A 29 -12.96 1.42 -12.69
CA SER A 29 -11.55 1.62 -12.34
C SER A 29 -11.24 3.02 -11.82
N GLY A 30 -11.95 4.04 -12.31
CA GLY A 30 -11.84 5.44 -11.87
C GLY A 30 -12.78 5.81 -10.72
N GLY A 31 -13.47 4.85 -10.11
CA GLY A 31 -14.55 5.13 -9.16
C GLY A 31 -14.10 5.79 -7.84
N TYR A 32 -12.81 5.72 -7.51
CA TYR A 32 -12.19 6.46 -6.40
C TYR A 32 -12.38 7.99 -6.52
N VAL A 33 -12.58 8.49 -7.74
CA VAL A 33 -12.92 9.90 -8.03
C VAL A 33 -14.19 10.38 -7.32
N GLY A 34 -15.08 9.45 -6.95
CA GLY A 34 -16.26 9.79 -6.15
C GLY A 34 -15.92 10.50 -4.84
N VAL A 35 -14.74 10.28 -4.26
CA VAL A 35 -14.26 11.03 -3.07
C VAL A 35 -13.99 12.50 -3.42
N ASP A 36 -13.40 12.79 -4.58
CA ASP A 36 -13.17 14.18 -5.03
C ASP A 36 -14.51 14.92 -5.18
N VAL A 37 -15.51 14.24 -5.74
CA VAL A 37 -16.89 14.75 -5.86
C VAL A 37 -17.48 15.07 -4.47
N PHE A 38 -17.26 14.19 -3.48
CA PHE A 38 -17.70 14.44 -2.10
C PHE A 38 -17.02 15.66 -1.49
N PHE A 39 -15.71 15.84 -1.66
CA PHE A 39 -14.98 16.98 -1.13
C PHE A 39 -15.52 18.32 -1.67
N VAL A 40 -15.78 18.42 -2.98
CA VAL A 40 -16.39 19.62 -3.57
C VAL A 40 -17.80 19.88 -3.01
N ILE A 41 -18.64 18.83 -2.89
CA ILE A 41 -19.99 18.94 -2.32
C ILE A 41 -19.91 19.40 -0.85
N SER A 42 -19.02 18.81 -0.06
CA SER A 42 -18.80 19.12 1.35
C SER A 42 -18.38 20.57 1.53
N GLY A 43 -17.41 21.05 0.74
CA GLY A 43 -16.99 22.45 0.72
C GLY A 43 -18.13 23.41 0.40
N TYR A 44 -18.93 23.09 -0.63
CA TYR A 44 -20.10 23.89 -1.01
C TYR A 44 -21.15 23.95 0.11
N LEU A 45 -21.55 22.80 0.66
CA LEU A 45 -22.62 22.71 1.66
C LEU A 45 -22.24 23.37 2.98
N ILE A 46 -21.01 23.15 3.46
CA ILE A 46 -20.54 23.74 4.72
C ILE A 46 -20.41 25.26 4.60
N THR A 47 -19.76 25.74 3.54
CA THR A 47 -19.61 27.18 3.30
C THR A 47 -20.98 27.85 3.16
N SER A 48 -21.89 27.23 2.43
CA SER A 48 -23.29 27.64 2.27
C SER A 48 -24.04 27.81 3.59
N ILE A 49 -23.93 26.81 4.48
CA ILE A 49 -24.57 26.84 5.81
C ILE A 49 -23.97 27.95 6.67
N LEU A 50 -22.64 28.04 6.72
CA LEU A 50 -21.92 29.03 7.52
C LEU A 50 -22.24 30.46 7.05
N LEU A 51 -22.20 30.71 5.73
CA LEU A 51 -22.51 32.00 5.14
C LEU A 51 -23.94 32.45 5.46
N LYS A 52 -24.91 31.53 5.40
CA LYS A 52 -26.30 31.80 5.78
C LYS A 52 -26.40 32.17 7.28
N ASP A 53 -25.82 31.36 8.15
CA ASP A 53 -25.88 31.57 9.60
C ASP A 53 -25.20 32.89 9.99
N ILE A 54 -24.08 33.25 9.35
CA ILE A 54 -23.39 34.52 9.56
C ILE A 54 -24.22 35.71 9.07
N ARG A 55 -24.75 35.66 7.84
CA ARG A 55 -25.58 36.73 7.27
C ARG A 55 -26.87 36.98 8.06
N THR A 56 -27.40 35.94 8.71
CA THR A 56 -28.61 36.03 9.54
C THR A 56 -28.32 36.28 11.02
N ALA A 57 -27.06 36.54 11.40
CA ALA A 57 -26.62 36.72 12.79
C ALA A 57 -26.97 35.54 13.73
N GLN A 58 -27.09 34.33 13.18
CA GLN A 58 -27.39 33.09 13.90
C GLN A 58 -26.17 32.18 14.08
N PHE A 59 -24.99 32.64 13.66
CA PHE A 59 -23.76 31.85 13.71
C PHE A 59 -23.37 31.49 15.14
N SER A 60 -23.07 30.21 15.34
CA SER A 60 -22.54 29.67 16.59
C SER A 60 -21.70 28.44 16.29
N LEU A 61 -20.43 28.45 16.72
CA LEU A 61 -19.52 27.33 16.57
C LEU A 61 -20.06 26.07 17.27
N ILE A 62 -20.60 26.22 18.48
CA ILE A 62 -21.18 25.11 19.24
C ILE A 62 -22.37 24.49 18.49
N LYS A 63 -23.29 25.32 17.94
CA LYS A 63 -24.41 24.82 17.15
C LYS A 63 -23.95 24.16 15.85
N PHE A 64 -22.87 24.64 15.24
CA PHE A 64 -22.28 24.03 14.06
C PHE A 64 -21.74 22.63 14.38
N TYR A 65 -20.88 22.52 15.39
CA TYR A 65 -20.29 21.24 15.79
C TYR A 65 -21.32 20.24 16.33
N ASP A 66 -22.33 20.68 17.08
CA ASP A 66 -23.44 19.81 17.50
C ASP A 66 -24.13 19.13 16.29
N ARG A 67 -24.39 19.89 15.21
CA ARG A 67 -24.97 19.36 13.97
C ARG A 67 -24.04 18.42 13.22
N ARG A 68 -22.71 18.54 13.37
CA ARG A 68 -21.72 17.64 12.75
C ARG A 68 -21.57 16.37 13.56
N VAL A 69 -21.36 16.47 14.87
CA VAL A 69 -21.27 15.34 15.79
C VAL A 69 -22.51 14.44 15.65
N ARG A 70 -23.72 15.00 15.67
CA ARG A 70 -24.97 14.23 15.51
C ARG A 70 -25.14 13.53 14.16
N ARG A 71 -24.47 14.02 13.12
CA ARG A 71 -24.55 13.46 11.77
C ARG A 71 -23.50 12.38 11.54
N ILE A 72 -22.33 12.52 12.14
CA ILE A 72 -21.12 11.79 11.73
C ILE A 72 -20.77 10.72 12.78
N ILE A 73 -20.62 11.14 14.03
CA ILE A 73 -20.08 10.27 15.09
C ILE A 73 -20.93 9.02 15.36
N PRO A 74 -22.28 9.07 15.51
CA PRO A 74 -23.06 7.89 15.84
C PRO A 74 -22.91 6.73 14.85
N ALA A 75 -22.95 7.02 13.54
CA ALA A 75 -22.84 5.98 12.51
C ALA A 75 -21.40 5.47 12.40
N LEU A 76 -20.41 6.35 12.46
CA LEU A 76 -19.00 5.98 12.46
C LEU A 76 -18.66 5.03 13.63
N PHE A 77 -19.05 5.40 14.85
CA PHE A 77 -18.76 4.58 16.04
C PHE A 77 -19.50 3.25 16.04
N LEU A 78 -20.71 3.19 15.49
CA LEU A 78 -21.38 1.91 15.26
C LEU A 78 -20.55 1.01 14.35
N VAL A 79 -20.12 1.52 13.20
CA VAL A 79 -19.32 0.74 12.24
C VAL A 79 -18.01 0.29 12.87
N MET A 80 -17.28 1.20 13.53
CA MET A 80 -16.05 0.87 14.27
C MET A 80 -16.30 -0.22 15.30
N GLY A 81 -17.33 -0.10 16.13
CA GLY A 81 -17.70 -1.09 17.13
C GLY A 81 -18.02 -2.46 16.53
N VAL A 82 -18.73 -2.48 15.39
CA VAL A 82 -19.05 -3.72 14.68
C VAL A 82 -17.82 -4.37 14.06
N THR A 83 -16.81 -3.60 13.64
CA THR A 83 -15.57 -4.19 13.10
C THR A 83 -14.75 -4.97 14.13
N ILE A 84 -14.83 -4.61 15.42
CA ILE A 84 -14.02 -5.20 16.50
C ILE A 84 -14.21 -6.73 16.63
N PRO A 85 -15.43 -7.28 16.78
CA PRO A 85 -15.61 -8.73 16.90
C PRO A 85 -15.15 -9.48 15.64
N PHE A 86 -15.39 -8.95 14.45
CA PHE A 86 -14.93 -9.58 13.21
C PHE A 86 -13.40 -9.56 13.09
N ALA A 87 -12.75 -8.44 13.45
CA ALA A 87 -11.30 -8.36 13.52
C ALA A 87 -10.74 -9.37 14.53
N TRP A 88 -11.33 -9.46 15.73
CA TRP A 88 -10.92 -10.43 16.73
C TRP A 88 -11.05 -11.89 16.26
N MET A 89 -12.08 -12.22 15.50
CA MET A 89 -12.30 -13.59 15.03
C MET A 89 -11.49 -13.95 13.77
N TRP A 90 -11.29 -13.00 12.86
CA TRP A 90 -10.83 -13.30 11.49
C TRP A 90 -9.47 -12.73 11.12
N MET A 91 -8.80 -11.97 12.01
CA MET A 91 -7.48 -11.40 11.74
C MET A 91 -6.37 -12.09 12.54
N SER A 92 -5.23 -12.27 11.88
CA SER A 92 -3.97 -12.70 12.52
C SER A 92 -3.54 -11.67 13.57
N PRO A 93 -2.62 -12.00 14.49
CA PRO A 93 -2.12 -11.02 15.47
C PRO A 93 -1.59 -9.74 14.83
N GLU A 94 -0.84 -9.85 13.74
CA GLU A 94 -0.35 -8.67 13.01
C GLU A 94 -1.48 -7.84 12.41
N GLN A 95 -2.41 -8.47 11.69
CA GLN A 95 -3.56 -7.79 11.11
C GLN A 95 -4.43 -7.12 12.18
N LEU A 96 -4.61 -7.76 13.33
CA LEU A 96 -5.36 -7.18 14.45
C LEU A 96 -4.60 -6.01 15.09
N ARG A 97 -3.27 -6.07 15.19
CA ARG A 97 -2.43 -4.94 15.64
C ARG A 97 -2.63 -3.73 14.72
N ASP A 98 -2.60 -3.94 13.40
CA ASP A 98 -2.80 -2.87 12.42
C ASP A 98 -4.22 -2.32 12.43
N HIS A 99 -5.24 -3.18 12.51
CA HIS A 99 -6.64 -2.77 12.67
C HIS A 99 -6.84 -1.95 13.96
N SER A 100 -6.15 -2.32 15.03
CA SER A 100 -6.20 -1.61 16.31
C SER A 100 -5.60 -0.21 16.22
N GLN A 101 -4.49 -0.04 15.48
CA GLN A 101 -3.95 1.29 15.17
C GLN A 101 -4.90 2.13 14.32
N ASN A 102 -5.53 1.51 13.30
CA ASN A 102 -6.53 2.19 12.48
C ASN A 102 -7.71 2.65 13.34
N LEU A 103 -8.21 1.79 14.23
CA LEU A 103 -9.28 2.13 15.18
C LEU A 103 -8.91 3.34 16.03
N THR A 104 -7.70 3.35 16.63
CA THR A 104 -7.18 4.49 17.41
C THR A 104 -7.08 5.75 16.56
N ALA A 105 -6.47 5.70 15.38
CA ALA A 105 -6.31 6.87 14.51
C ALA A 105 -7.65 7.43 14.01
N THR A 106 -8.61 6.57 13.69
CA THR A 106 -9.97 6.99 13.28
C THR A 106 -10.69 7.72 14.42
N THR A 107 -10.55 7.32 15.69
CA THR A 107 -11.18 8.06 16.80
C THR A 107 -10.67 9.51 16.95
N LEU A 108 -9.44 9.76 16.51
CA LEU A 108 -8.81 11.07 16.55
C LEU A 108 -8.94 11.85 15.23
N PHE A 109 -9.58 11.28 14.20
CA PHE A 109 -9.57 11.80 12.83
C PHE A 109 -8.14 12.06 12.29
N LEU A 110 -7.24 11.10 12.57
CA LEU A 110 -5.84 11.09 12.10
C LEU A 110 -5.52 9.88 11.22
N SER A 111 -6.53 9.13 10.77
CA SER A 111 -6.33 7.96 9.91
C SER A 111 -5.60 8.31 8.61
N ASN A 112 -5.83 9.49 8.05
CA ASN A 112 -5.11 9.96 6.87
C ASN A 112 -3.60 10.15 7.11
N ILE A 113 -3.21 10.62 8.30
CA ILE A 113 -1.79 10.71 8.69
C ILE A 113 -1.21 9.31 8.92
N LEU A 114 -1.96 8.42 9.57
CA LEU A 114 -1.53 7.03 9.77
C LEU A 114 -1.25 6.35 8.43
N PHE A 115 -2.15 6.49 7.45
CA PHE A 115 -1.95 5.91 6.12
C PHE A 115 -0.81 6.58 5.36
N TYR A 116 -0.61 7.90 5.48
CA TYR A 116 0.58 8.57 4.96
C TYR A 116 1.89 7.95 5.48
N LEU A 117 1.95 7.64 6.78
CA LEU A 117 3.15 7.07 7.41
C LEU A 117 3.35 5.57 7.11
N LYS A 118 2.29 4.85 6.72
CA LYS A 118 2.30 3.40 6.54
C LYS A 118 2.28 2.94 5.08
N MET A 119 1.70 3.71 4.17
CA MET A 119 1.53 3.32 2.78
C MET A 119 2.84 3.57 2.02
N GLY A 120 3.79 2.63 2.13
CA GLY A 120 5.02 2.55 1.33
C GLY A 120 5.16 1.21 0.60
N TYR A 121 6.35 0.90 0.09
CA TYR A 121 6.70 -0.30 -0.69
C TYR A 121 6.23 -1.65 -0.08
N PHE A 122 5.97 -1.70 1.23
CA PHE A 122 5.53 -2.88 1.99
C PHE A 122 4.09 -2.78 2.54
N ALA A 123 3.23 -1.92 1.97
CA ALA A 123 1.87 -1.74 2.47
C ALA A 123 0.99 -2.97 2.19
N GLN A 124 0.29 -3.45 3.21
CA GLN A 124 -0.81 -4.41 3.06
C GLN A 124 -1.79 -3.89 2.00
N ALA A 125 -2.25 -4.76 1.08
CA ALA A 125 -3.25 -4.41 0.07
C ALA A 125 -4.40 -3.63 0.74
N GLY A 126 -4.61 -2.37 0.33
CA GLY A 126 -5.58 -1.48 0.99
C GLY A 126 -6.99 -2.07 1.07
N GLU A 127 -7.32 -2.98 0.16
CA GLU A 127 -8.57 -3.74 0.11
C GLU A 127 -8.81 -4.63 1.34
N LEU A 128 -7.76 -5.05 2.05
CA LEU A 128 -7.85 -5.87 3.26
C LEU A 128 -8.05 -5.03 4.54
N VAL A 129 -7.96 -3.70 4.44
CA VAL A 129 -8.05 -2.79 5.60
C VAL A 129 -9.50 -2.32 5.79
N PRO A 130 -10.23 -2.77 6.83
CA PRO A 130 -11.67 -2.47 6.98
C PRO A 130 -11.98 -0.98 7.15
N LEU A 131 -11.06 -0.23 7.79
CA LEU A 131 -11.23 1.19 8.09
C LEU A 131 -10.48 2.10 7.11
N LEU A 132 -10.04 1.60 5.94
CA LEU A 132 -9.24 2.37 4.98
C LEU A 132 -9.93 3.69 4.63
N HIS A 133 -11.15 3.61 4.11
CA HIS A 133 -11.97 4.73 3.67
C HIS A 133 -12.13 5.89 4.69
N THR A 134 -11.81 5.68 5.97
CA THR A 134 -11.86 6.74 6.99
C THR A 134 -10.83 7.84 6.79
N TRP A 135 -9.80 7.64 5.95
CA TRP A 135 -8.82 8.68 5.61
C TRP A 135 -9.47 9.92 5.01
N SER A 136 -10.47 9.75 4.12
CA SER A 136 -11.16 10.85 3.46
C SER A 136 -12.01 11.63 4.47
N LEU A 137 -12.64 10.90 5.39
CA LEU A 137 -13.42 11.45 6.49
C LEU A 137 -12.54 12.28 7.45
N ALA A 138 -11.30 11.83 7.73
CA ALA A 138 -10.36 12.59 8.54
C ALA A 138 -10.03 13.95 7.90
N ILE A 139 -9.82 14.00 6.57
CA ILE A 139 -9.60 15.25 5.82
C ILE A 139 -10.83 16.17 5.94
N GLU A 140 -12.04 15.62 5.75
CA GLU A 140 -13.27 16.40 5.90
C GLU A 140 -13.44 16.98 7.31
N GLU A 141 -13.23 16.18 8.36
CA GLU A 141 -13.38 16.64 9.74
C GLU A 141 -12.32 17.68 10.12
N GLN A 142 -11.08 17.53 9.64
CA GLN A 142 -10.05 18.56 9.82
C GLN A 142 -10.47 19.87 9.14
N TYR A 143 -11.02 19.81 7.92
CA TYR A 143 -11.61 20.98 7.27
C TYR A 143 -12.78 21.56 8.09
N TYR A 144 -13.68 20.72 8.61
CA TYR A 144 -14.81 21.16 9.44
C TYR A 144 -14.39 21.77 10.78
N LEU A 145 -13.22 21.41 11.31
CA LEU A 145 -12.67 21.96 12.54
C LEU A 145 -12.10 23.38 12.31
N PHE A 146 -11.34 23.58 11.23
CA PHE A 146 -10.63 24.85 11.02
C PHE A 146 -11.43 25.87 10.21
N PHE A 147 -12.19 25.42 9.20
CA PHE A 147 -12.85 26.32 8.25
C PHE A 147 -13.93 27.23 8.87
N PRO A 148 -14.81 26.78 9.79
CA PRO A 148 -15.76 27.67 10.46
C PRO A 148 -15.08 28.76 11.29
N ILE A 149 -13.93 28.46 11.90
CA ILE A 149 -13.15 29.43 12.68
C ILE A 149 -12.56 30.48 11.75
N LEU A 150 -11.95 30.04 10.64
CA LEU A 150 -11.43 30.94 9.60
C LEU A 150 -12.53 31.88 9.06
N MET A 151 -13.71 31.34 8.72
CA MET A 151 -14.85 32.15 8.28
C MET A 151 -15.30 33.14 9.36
N ALA A 152 -15.37 32.72 10.62
CA ALA A 152 -15.77 33.58 11.73
C ALA A 152 -14.80 34.75 11.93
N LEU A 153 -13.48 34.50 11.83
CA LEU A 153 -12.45 35.53 11.99
C LEU A 153 -12.45 36.52 10.82
N LEU A 154 -12.44 36.02 9.57
CA LEU A 154 -12.32 36.85 8.37
C LEU A 154 -13.60 37.62 8.04
N LEU A 155 -14.78 37.06 8.35
CA LEU A 155 -16.06 37.76 8.13
C LEU A 155 -16.43 38.72 9.27
N ARG A 156 -15.75 38.67 10.43
CA ARG A 156 -15.90 39.68 11.49
C ARG A 156 -15.41 41.06 11.01
N GLY A 157 -14.43 41.09 10.10
CA GLY A 157 -14.00 42.29 9.37
C GLY A 157 -14.88 42.65 8.16
N ARG A 158 -16.00 41.92 7.94
CA ARG A 158 -16.98 42.10 6.85
C ARG A 158 -16.44 42.06 5.41
N SER A 159 -15.16 41.74 5.19
CA SER A 159 -14.57 41.70 3.85
C SER A 159 -14.71 40.31 3.23
N LEU A 160 -15.79 40.08 2.47
CA LEU A 160 -15.92 38.91 1.60
C LEU A 160 -14.71 38.75 0.65
N LYS A 161 -14.08 39.87 0.27
CA LYS A 161 -12.85 39.89 -0.54
C LYS A 161 -11.69 39.23 0.20
N ALA A 162 -11.45 39.58 1.47
CA ALA A 162 -10.36 38.99 2.26
C ALA A 162 -10.54 37.47 2.46
N LEU A 163 -11.77 37.02 2.73
CA LEU A 163 -12.09 35.59 2.81
C LEU A 163 -11.80 34.87 1.48
N THR A 164 -12.21 35.48 0.37
CA THR A 164 -11.99 34.91 -0.97
C THR A 164 -10.51 34.81 -1.31
N VAL A 165 -9.75 35.86 -1.04
CA VAL A 165 -8.28 35.85 -1.22
C VAL A 165 -7.63 34.77 -0.35
N GLY A 166 -8.03 34.64 0.91
CA GLY A 166 -7.54 33.57 1.80
C GLY A 166 -7.84 32.17 1.27
N ILE A 167 -9.06 31.94 0.77
CA ILE A 167 -9.45 30.66 0.14
C ILE A 167 -8.65 30.41 -1.14
N LEU A 168 -8.44 31.43 -1.98
CA LEU A 168 -7.64 31.30 -3.19
C LEU A 168 -6.17 31.00 -2.90
N ILE A 169 -5.58 31.65 -1.90
CA ILE A 169 -4.20 31.36 -1.46
C ILE A 169 -4.12 29.91 -0.96
N ALA A 170 -5.04 29.48 -0.09
CA ALA A 170 -5.08 28.11 0.41
C ALA A 170 -5.30 27.09 -0.71
N PHE A 171 -6.17 27.39 -1.68
CA PHE A 171 -6.40 26.58 -2.88
C PHE A 171 -5.13 26.43 -3.70
N LEU A 172 -4.44 27.54 -4.03
CA LEU A 172 -3.23 27.52 -4.84
C LEU A 172 -2.08 26.80 -4.12
N ALA A 173 -1.91 27.04 -2.82
CA ALA A 173 -0.89 26.35 -2.02
C ALA A 173 -1.19 24.85 -1.93
N SER A 174 -2.44 24.46 -1.72
CA SER A 174 -2.84 23.06 -1.65
C SER A 174 -2.72 22.35 -3.00
N LEU A 175 -3.10 23.00 -4.09
CA LEU A 175 -2.93 22.48 -5.45
C LEU A 175 -1.44 22.36 -5.81
N TYR A 176 -0.61 23.33 -5.40
CA TYR A 176 0.84 23.25 -5.56
C TYR A 176 1.40 22.03 -4.84
N ILE A 177 1.01 21.80 -3.58
CA ILE A 177 1.40 20.60 -2.82
C ILE A 177 0.91 19.32 -3.49
N ALA A 178 -0.31 19.31 -4.06
CA ALA A 178 -0.85 18.15 -4.77
C ALA A 178 -0.02 17.80 -6.01
N VAL A 179 0.36 18.81 -6.80
CA VAL A 179 1.07 18.63 -8.08
C VAL A 179 2.57 18.39 -7.89
N PHE A 180 3.18 19.07 -6.92
CA PHE A 180 4.64 19.08 -6.74
C PHE A 180 5.13 18.36 -5.47
N GLY A 181 4.22 17.90 -4.60
CA GLY A 181 4.54 17.24 -3.34
C GLY A 181 5.04 18.18 -2.23
N LEU A 182 4.92 17.73 -0.97
CA LEU A 182 5.68 18.29 0.16
C LEU A 182 6.99 17.51 0.28
N ASP A 183 8.05 17.96 -0.38
CA ASP A 183 9.37 17.41 -0.16
C ASP A 183 10.01 18.08 1.07
N LEU A 184 9.84 17.45 2.24
CA LEU A 184 10.53 17.85 3.48
C LEU A 184 11.84 17.11 3.69
N ASN A 185 12.21 16.18 2.80
CA ASN A 185 13.51 15.52 2.85
C ASN A 185 14.55 16.43 2.18
N PHE A 186 15.12 17.33 2.96
CA PHE A 186 16.42 17.94 2.68
C PHE A 186 17.51 16.86 2.72
N SER A 187 17.53 15.94 1.75
CA SER A 187 18.72 15.16 1.46
C SER A 187 19.67 16.03 0.65
N SER A 188 20.79 16.35 1.29
CA SER A 188 21.80 17.31 0.90
C SER A 188 22.70 16.82 -0.23
N ASP A 189 22.15 16.43 -1.37
CA ASP A 189 22.94 16.33 -2.61
C ASP A 189 22.12 16.81 -3.81
N GLY A 190 22.37 18.06 -4.17
CA GLY A 190 21.74 18.73 -5.29
C GLY A 190 22.39 18.37 -6.61
N LYS A 191 21.59 17.84 -7.54
CA LYS A 191 21.40 18.36 -8.90
C LYS A 191 20.42 17.44 -9.67
N ASN A 192 19.39 18.07 -10.21
CA ASN A 192 18.46 17.56 -11.23
C ASN A 192 17.40 16.52 -10.79
N GLN A 193 16.61 16.87 -9.77
CA GLN A 193 15.43 16.10 -9.34
C GLN A 193 14.09 16.64 -9.88
N PHE A 194 14.03 17.37 -10.99
CA PHE A 194 12.74 17.91 -11.45
C PHE A 194 11.77 16.82 -11.95
N LEU A 195 12.32 15.76 -12.56
CA LEU A 195 11.52 14.63 -13.08
C LEU A 195 11.29 13.54 -12.01
N GLU A 196 12.23 13.30 -11.10
CA GLU A 196 12.02 12.41 -9.93
C GLU A 196 10.94 12.95 -8.96
N ARG A 197 10.80 14.28 -8.86
CA ARG A 197 9.75 14.95 -8.06
C ARG A 197 8.32 14.67 -8.54
N LEU A 198 8.13 14.27 -9.80
CA LEU A 198 6.82 13.96 -10.36
C LEU A 198 6.39 12.50 -10.09
N ASN A 199 7.34 11.60 -9.77
CA ASN A 199 7.05 10.17 -9.55
C ASN A 199 6.93 9.78 -8.07
N PHE A 200 7.34 10.65 -7.12
CA PHE A 200 7.23 10.41 -5.67
C PHE A 200 5.86 10.78 -5.04
N LEU A 201 4.81 10.91 -5.86
CA LEU A 201 3.48 11.39 -5.46
C LEU A 201 2.56 10.43 -4.65
N PRO A 202 2.84 9.12 -4.37
CA PRO A 202 1.89 8.29 -3.61
C PRO A 202 1.59 8.84 -2.21
N ASN A 203 2.56 9.49 -1.58
CA ASN A 203 2.44 9.88 -0.17
C ASN A 203 1.57 11.15 0.01
N SER A 204 1.55 12.09 -0.96
CA SER A 204 0.74 13.32 -0.82
C SER A 204 -0.77 13.04 -0.89
N PHE A 205 -1.18 11.89 -1.44
CA PHE A 205 -2.58 11.48 -1.59
C PHE A 205 -3.37 11.52 -0.27
N PHE A 206 -2.78 11.06 0.82
CA PHE A 206 -3.45 11.02 2.13
C PHE A 206 -3.34 12.33 2.91
N LEU A 207 -2.50 13.28 2.49
CA LEU A 207 -2.29 14.51 3.24
C LEU A 207 -3.40 15.52 2.97
N THR A 208 -3.96 16.06 4.06
CA THR A 208 -4.99 17.11 4.03
C THR A 208 -4.57 18.31 3.18
N PHE A 209 -3.32 18.74 3.31
CA PHE A 209 -2.79 19.87 2.55
C PHE A 209 -2.69 19.59 1.04
N GLY A 210 -2.62 18.33 0.60
CA GLY A 210 -2.66 17.97 -0.82
C GLY A 210 -4.07 17.83 -1.40
N ARG A 211 -5.12 17.88 -0.57
CA ARG A 211 -6.51 17.55 -0.96
C ARG A 211 -7.52 18.65 -0.63
N VAL A 212 -7.17 19.57 0.28
CA VAL A 212 -8.11 20.61 0.74
C VAL A 212 -8.54 21.57 -0.37
N TRP A 213 -7.75 21.72 -1.45
CA TRP A 213 -8.12 22.52 -2.62
C TRP A 213 -9.46 22.09 -3.24
N GLU A 214 -9.83 20.81 -3.19
CA GLU A 214 -11.10 20.28 -3.70
C GLU A 214 -12.29 20.84 -2.90
N LEU A 215 -12.17 20.87 -1.57
CA LEU A 215 -13.14 21.51 -0.67
C LEU A 215 -13.22 23.02 -0.92
N MET A 216 -12.09 23.67 -1.22
CA MET A 216 -12.04 25.10 -1.52
C MET A 216 -12.76 25.45 -2.82
N VAL A 217 -12.73 24.59 -3.85
CA VAL A 217 -13.55 24.79 -5.06
C VAL A 217 -15.04 24.85 -4.69
N GLY A 218 -15.51 23.92 -3.86
CA GLY A 218 -16.86 23.95 -3.29
C GLY A 218 -17.18 25.25 -2.56
N ALA A 219 -16.25 25.71 -1.71
CA ALA A 219 -16.39 26.96 -0.96
C ALA A 219 -16.49 28.20 -1.87
N LEU A 220 -15.67 28.27 -2.93
CA LEU A 220 -15.69 29.37 -3.90
C LEU A 220 -17.02 29.45 -4.65
N ILE A 221 -17.58 28.30 -5.04
CA ILE A 221 -18.92 28.21 -5.65
C ILE A 221 -19.96 28.78 -4.70
N ALA A 222 -19.94 28.38 -3.42
CA ALA A 222 -20.91 28.85 -2.44
C ALA A 222 -20.85 30.36 -2.16
N LEU A 223 -19.67 30.98 -2.31
CA LEU A 223 -19.47 32.41 -2.06
C LEU A 223 -19.94 33.28 -3.24
N TRP A 224 -19.62 32.87 -4.47
CA TRP A 224 -19.69 33.75 -5.64
C TRP A 224 -20.69 33.31 -6.70
N ILE A 225 -21.04 32.03 -6.75
CA ILE A 225 -21.92 31.52 -7.79
C ILE A 225 -23.37 31.58 -7.29
N PRO A 226 -24.24 32.42 -7.92
CA PRO A 226 -25.65 32.49 -7.57
C PRO A 226 -26.36 31.18 -7.90
N SER A 227 -27.58 31.00 -7.38
CA SER A 227 -28.37 29.83 -7.70
C SER A 227 -28.57 29.70 -9.23
N PRO A 228 -28.43 28.49 -9.80
CA PRO A 228 -28.50 28.27 -11.23
C PRO A 228 -29.83 28.75 -11.82
N ARG A 229 -29.77 29.32 -13.02
CA ARG A 229 -30.95 29.66 -13.82
C ARG A 229 -31.15 28.59 -14.90
N SER A 230 -32.41 28.30 -15.24
CA SER A 230 -32.73 27.35 -16.32
C SER A 230 -32.55 28.01 -17.68
N ASN A 231 -31.31 28.04 -18.19
CA ASN A 231 -30.99 28.54 -19.53
C ASN A 231 -30.06 27.57 -20.30
N THR A 232 -29.83 27.84 -21.58
CA THR A 232 -29.01 27.00 -22.46
C THR A 232 -27.59 26.82 -21.93
N PHE A 233 -26.94 27.91 -21.49
CA PHE A 233 -25.58 27.86 -20.94
C PHE A 233 -25.49 26.94 -19.71
N SER A 234 -26.46 27.05 -18.80
CA SER A 234 -26.52 26.21 -17.60
C SER A 234 -26.83 24.75 -17.95
N SER A 235 -27.61 24.51 -19.01
CA SER A 235 -27.89 23.15 -19.49
C SER A 235 -26.64 22.50 -20.08
N ILE A 236 -25.88 23.23 -20.91
CA ILE A 236 -24.60 22.78 -21.48
C ILE A 236 -23.60 22.55 -20.34
N GLY A 237 -23.44 23.50 -19.43
CA GLY A 237 -22.53 23.37 -18.29
C GLY A 237 -22.85 22.18 -17.40
N SER A 238 -24.14 21.92 -17.12
CA SER A 238 -24.55 20.73 -16.35
C SER A 238 -24.25 19.42 -17.08
N PHE A 239 -24.46 19.39 -18.40
CA PHE A 239 -24.19 18.20 -19.20
C PHE A 239 -22.69 17.92 -19.31
N CYS A 240 -21.87 18.93 -19.63
CA CYS A 240 -20.41 18.80 -19.65
C CYS A 240 -19.87 18.41 -18.28
N GLY A 241 -20.42 18.97 -17.19
CA GLY A 241 -20.06 18.59 -15.83
C GLY A 241 -20.38 17.14 -15.50
N LEU A 242 -21.57 16.66 -15.90
CA LEU A 242 -21.95 15.26 -15.75
C LEU A 242 -21.03 14.34 -16.56
N LEU A 243 -20.73 14.70 -17.81
CA LEU A 243 -19.85 13.95 -18.68
C LEU A 243 -18.41 13.89 -18.14
N ALA A 244 -17.90 14.98 -17.56
CA ALA A 244 -16.58 15.00 -16.93
C ALA A 244 -16.51 14.07 -15.72
N VAL A 245 -17.53 14.08 -14.84
CA VAL A 245 -17.59 13.19 -13.66
C VAL A 245 -17.74 11.73 -14.09
N ILE A 246 -18.71 11.42 -14.96
CA ILE A 246 -18.93 10.05 -15.44
C ILE A 246 -17.71 9.57 -16.24
N GLY A 247 -17.18 10.39 -17.14
CA GLY A 247 -15.99 10.07 -17.92
C GLY A 247 -14.79 9.75 -17.04
N SER A 248 -14.55 10.51 -15.96
CA SER A 248 -13.47 10.21 -15.02
C SER A 248 -13.66 8.85 -14.34
N VAL A 249 -14.89 8.46 -14.00
CA VAL A 249 -15.20 7.16 -13.36
C VAL A 249 -14.89 5.97 -14.27
N PHE A 250 -15.15 6.09 -15.57
CA PHE A 250 -15.02 4.99 -16.54
C PHE A 250 -13.68 5.00 -17.30
N LEU A 251 -12.97 6.12 -17.36
CA LEU A 251 -11.74 6.28 -18.16
C LEU A 251 -10.46 6.35 -17.32
N PHE A 252 -10.55 6.73 -16.04
CA PHE A 252 -9.37 6.74 -15.17
C PHE A 252 -9.14 5.35 -14.56
N ASP A 253 -7.92 5.10 -14.10
CA ASP A 253 -7.49 3.86 -13.50
C ASP A 253 -6.30 4.10 -12.55
N GLU A 254 -5.73 3.01 -12.02
CA GLU A 254 -4.58 3.03 -11.10
C GLU A 254 -3.31 3.67 -11.69
N SER A 255 -3.21 3.79 -13.02
CA SER A 255 -2.08 4.44 -13.70
C SER A 255 -2.25 5.95 -13.82
N THR A 256 -3.45 6.47 -13.56
CA THR A 256 -3.74 7.89 -13.66
C THR A 256 -3.13 8.66 -12.48
N PRO A 257 -2.18 9.60 -12.70
CA PRO A 257 -1.48 10.28 -11.60
C PRO A 257 -2.42 11.14 -10.75
N MET A 258 -2.65 10.75 -9.49
CA MET A 258 -3.56 11.44 -8.56
C MET A 258 -3.07 11.43 -7.10
N PRO A 259 -3.31 12.51 -6.32
CA PRO A 259 -3.93 13.77 -6.73
C PRO A 259 -3.01 14.58 -7.66
N GLY A 260 -3.59 15.27 -8.64
CA GLY A 260 -2.81 16.02 -9.63
C GLY A 260 -3.69 16.79 -10.62
N LEU A 261 -3.13 17.17 -11.77
CA LEU A 261 -3.87 17.93 -12.78
C LEU A 261 -5.08 17.16 -13.34
N PHE A 262 -5.01 15.83 -13.43
CA PHE A 262 -6.15 15.00 -13.85
C PHE A 262 -7.33 15.10 -12.89
N THR A 263 -7.10 15.31 -11.59
CA THR A 263 -8.13 15.55 -10.58
C THR A 263 -8.95 16.82 -10.84
N LEU A 264 -8.43 17.79 -11.61
CA LEU A 264 -9.19 18.96 -12.00
C LEU A 264 -10.42 18.59 -12.84
N ILE A 265 -10.37 17.51 -13.62
CA ILE A 265 -11.49 17.11 -14.50
C ILE A 265 -12.75 16.80 -13.69
N PRO A 266 -12.75 15.85 -12.73
CA PRO A 266 -13.94 15.58 -11.93
C PRO A 266 -14.28 16.70 -10.95
N VAL A 267 -13.30 17.46 -10.45
CA VAL A 267 -13.53 18.58 -9.54
C VAL A 267 -14.25 19.74 -10.25
N LEU A 268 -13.77 20.15 -11.42
CA LEU A 268 -14.41 21.18 -12.23
C LEU A 268 -15.73 20.68 -12.82
N GLY A 269 -15.84 19.39 -13.14
CA GLY A 269 -17.10 18.77 -13.53
C GLY A 269 -18.15 18.85 -12.44
N THR A 270 -17.77 18.53 -11.20
CA THR A 270 -18.62 18.69 -10.01
C THR A 270 -18.95 20.15 -9.75
N ALA A 271 -17.99 21.06 -9.92
CA ALA A 271 -18.21 22.49 -9.79
C ALA A 271 -19.27 22.99 -10.79
N ALA A 272 -19.16 22.58 -12.06
CA ALA A 272 -20.11 22.90 -13.11
C ALA A 272 -21.50 22.33 -12.80
N LEU A 273 -21.60 21.09 -12.28
CA LEU A 273 -22.87 20.51 -11.84
C LEU A 273 -23.53 21.34 -10.72
N ILE A 274 -22.78 21.71 -9.69
CA ILE A 274 -23.33 22.51 -8.57
C ILE A 274 -23.78 23.90 -9.05
N ALA A 275 -22.97 24.53 -9.91
CA ALA A 275 -23.15 25.88 -10.42
C ALA A 275 -24.28 26.01 -11.45
N CYS A 276 -24.45 25.01 -12.31
CA CYS A 276 -25.31 25.10 -13.50
C CYS A 276 -26.58 24.24 -13.42
N THR A 277 -26.66 23.27 -12.51
CA THR A 277 -27.82 22.37 -12.46
C THR A 277 -29.03 23.01 -11.78
N SER A 278 -30.04 23.37 -12.57
CA SER A 278 -31.39 23.68 -12.09
C SER A 278 -32.23 22.41 -11.98
N SER A 279 -33.13 22.32 -11.00
CA SER A 279 -34.11 21.22 -10.86
C SER A 279 -35.01 21.04 -12.10
N THR A 280 -35.12 22.07 -12.93
CA THR A 280 -35.90 22.06 -14.19
C THR A 280 -35.10 21.59 -15.41
N SER A 281 -33.76 21.52 -15.34
CA SER A 281 -32.93 21.07 -16.45
C SER A 281 -33.04 19.54 -16.62
N LEU A 282 -32.66 19.01 -17.78
CA LEU A 282 -32.68 17.55 -18.01
C LEU A 282 -31.81 16.82 -16.98
N VAL A 283 -30.55 17.26 -16.83
CA VAL A 283 -29.60 16.71 -15.83
C VAL A 283 -30.17 16.85 -14.42
N GLY A 284 -30.74 18.00 -14.08
CA GLY A 284 -31.33 18.22 -12.76
C GLY A 284 -32.52 17.32 -12.47
N ARG A 285 -33.40 17.08 -13.45
CA ARG A 285 -34.53 16.13 -13.31
C ARG A 285 -34.04 14.70 -13.12
N CYS A 286 -33.01 14.28 -13.86
CA CYS A 286 -32.41 12.95 -13.70
C CYS A 286 -31.79 12.78 -12.30
N LEU A 287 -30.95 13.71 -11.86
CA LEU A 287 -30.32 13.66 -10.53
C LEU A 287 -31.35 13.81 -9.40
N SER A 288 -32.43 14.55 -9.62
CA SER A 288 -33.52 14.69 -8.64
C SER A 288 -34.50 13.52 -8.63
N ALA A 289 -34.31 12.50 -9.47
CA ALA A 289 -35.17 11.34 -9.50
C ALA A 289 -35.09 10.58 -8.16
N ARG A 290 -36.22 10.04 -7.72
CA ARG A 290 -36.35 9.38 -6.41
C ARG A 290 -35.28 8.31 -6.12
N PRO A 291 -34.87 7.45 -7.08
CA PRO A 291 -33.83 6.46 -6.81
C PRO A 291 -32.49 7.10 -6.44
N PHE A 292 -32.02 8.08 -7.22
CA PHE A 292 -30.78 8.79 -6.97
C PHE A 292 -30.83 9.56 -5.65
N VAL A 293 -31.90 10.30 -5.39
CA VAL A 293 -32.05 11.02 -4.12
C VAL A 293 -32.06 10.04 -2.93
N SER A 294 -32.74 8.90 -3.05
CA SER A 294 -32.81 7.91 -1.95
C SER A 294 -31.43 7.34 -1.61
N ILE A 295 -30.61 7.02 -2.61
CA ILE A 295 -29.22 6.59 -2.42
C ILE A 295 -28.38 7.75 -1.85
N GLY A 296 -28.57 8.96 -2.37
CA GLY A 296 -27.90 10.17 -1.90
C GLY A 296 -28.13 10.46 -0.43
N LEU A 297 -29.34 10.22 0.07
CA LEU A 297 -29.69 10.40 1.48
C LEU A 297 -28.93 9.42 2.39
N ILE A 298 -28.75 8.16 1.97
CA ILE A 298 -28.04 7.14 2.74
C ILE A 298 -26.53 7.10 2.48
N SER A 299 -26.03 7.87 1.49
CA SER A 299 -24.65 7.81 0.97
C SER A 299 -23.57 7.82 2.04
N TYR A 300 -23.71 8.62 3.10
CA TYR A 300 -22.74 8.65 4.20
C TYR A 300 -22.67 7.31 4.93
N SER A 301 -23.82 6.76 5.33
CA SER A 301 -23.87 5.48 6.02
C SER A 301 -23.44 4.32 5.11
N ALA A 302 -23.83 4.34 3.84
CA ALA A 302 -23.37 3.34 2.85
C ALA A 302 -21.85 3.40 2.64
N TYR A 303 -21.28 4.61 2.57
CA TYR A 303 -19.84 4.82 2.51
C TYR A 303 -19.12 4.27 3.73
N LEU A 304 -19.70 4.30 4.93
CA LEU A 304 -19.06 3.69 6.10
C LEU A 304 -19.08 2.15 6.06
N TRP A 305 -20.15 1.55 5.53
CA TRP A 305 -20.32 0.09 5.56
C TRP A 305 -19.62 -0.66 4.43
N HIS A 306 -19.46 -0.06 3.25
CA HIS A 306 -18.94 -0.80 2.09
C HIS A 306 -17.56 -1.41 2.33
N GLN A 307 -16.61 -0.62 2.84
CA GLN A 307 -15.23 -1.06 2.98
C GLN A 307 -15.06 -2.14 4.05
N PRO A 308 -15.61 -2.05 5.28
CA PRO A 308 -15.53 -3.16 6.23
C PRO A 308 -16.15 -4.45 5.71
N VAL A 309 -17.31 -4.35 5.04
CA VAL A 309 -18.01 -5.52 4.48
C VAL A 309 -17.13 -6.22 3.44
N PHE A 310 -16.49 -5.46 2.56
CA PHE A 310 -15.62 -6.01 1.51
C PHE A 310 -14.29 -6.54 2.08
N ALA A 311 -13.64 -5.77 2.95
CA ALA A 311 -12.38 -6.16 3.56
C ALA A 311 -12.51 -7.45 4.37
N PHE A 312 -13.56 -7.59 5.18
CA PHE A 312 -13.79 -8.82 5.92
C PHE A 312 -14.15 -10.01 5.02
N ALA A 313 -14.88 -9.80 3.92
CA ALA A 313 -15.13 -10.84 2.94
C ALA A 313 -13.83 -11.36 2.31
N ARG A 314 -12.90 -10.46 1.97
CA ARG A 314 -11.57 -10.80 1.43
C ARG A 314 -10.65 -11.45 2.47
N LEU A 315 -10.69 -10.98 3.71
CA LEU A 315 -9.96 -11.61 4.82
C LEU A 315 -10.45 -13.04 5.07
N ARG A 316 -11.76 -13.27 4.94
CA ARG A 316 -12.39 -14.57 5.12
C ARG A 316 -12.21 -15.52 3.92
N SER A 317 -11.88 -14.98 2.74
CA SER A 317 -11.72 -15.75 1.51
C SER A 317 -10.26 -16.09 1.24
N LEU A 318 -10.00 -17.30 0.73
CA LEU A 318 -8.64 -17.71 0.33
C LEU A 318 -8.17 -16.95 -0.89
N ASN A 319 -9.05 -16.85 -1.89
CA ASN A 319 -8.86 -16.14 -3.13
C ASN A 319 -9.77 -14.91 -3.15
N GLU A 320 -9.58 -14.04 -4.14
CA GLU A 320 -10.47 -12.90 -4.35
C GLU A 320 -11.94 -13.38 -4.49
N PRO A 321 -12.89 -12.77 -3.76
CA PRO A 321 -14.30 -13.16 -3.85
C PRO A 321 -14.83 -13.05 -5.28
N SER A 322 -15.74 -13.94 -5.65
CA SER A 322 -16.35 -13.90 -6.98
C SER A 322 -17.14 -12.60 -7.21
N LEU A 323 -17.25 -12.18 -8.47
CA LEU A 323 -18.02 -10.98 -8.83
C LEU A 323 -19.45 -11.01 -8.27
N TRP A 324 -20.13 -12.16 -8.32
CA TRP A 324 -21.49 -12.30 -7.78
C TRP A 324 -21.55 -12.17 -6.25
N MET A 325 -20.53 -12.65 -5.53
CA MET A 325 -20.41 -12.42 -4.10
C MET A 325 -20.24 -10.92 -3.83
N MET A 326 -19.38 -10.23 -4.58
CA MET A 326 -19.17 -8.78 -4.44
C MET A 326 -20.44 -7.98 -4.77
N VAL A 327 -21.23 -8.36 -5.79
CA VAL A 327 -22.56 -7.78 -6.06
C VAL A 327 -23.47 -7.93 -4.84
N GLY A 328 -23.53 -9.13 -4.24
CA GLY A 328 -24.33 -9.37 -3.04
C GLY A 328 -23.87 -8.51 -1.85
N LEU A 329 -22.56 -8.33 -1.68
CA LEU A 329 -21.98 -7.48 -0.65
C LEU A 329 -22.25 -5.99 -0.89
N CYS A 330 -22.29 -5.52 -2.14
CA CYS A 330 -22.70 -4.15 -2.48
C CYS A 330 -24.15 -3.89 -2.01
N VAL A 331 -25.05 -4.83 -2.30
CA VAL A 331 -26.45 -4.76 -1.82
C VAL A 331 -26.50 -4.76 -0.30
N LEU A 332 -25.74 -5.64 0.36
CA LEU A 332 -25.65 -5.67 1.82
C LEU A 332 -25.15 -4.35 2.40
N ALA A 333 -24.12 -3.74 1.83
CA ALA A 333 -23.59 -2.44 2.27
C ALA A 333 -24.63 -1.32 2.13
N LEU A 334 -25.44 -1.32 1.06
CA LEU A 334 -26.54 -0.37 0.89
C LEU A 334 -27.67 -0.60 1.89
N VAL A 335 -28.01 -1.86 2.19
CA VAL A 335 -29.03 -2.21 3.20
C VAL A 335 -28.58 -1.80 4.60
N LEU A 336 -27.33 -2.08 4.97
CA LEU A 336 -26.73 -1.64 6.23
C LEU A 336 -26.64 -0.12 6.29
N GLY A 337 -26.25 0.53 5.18
CA GLY A 337 -26.26 1.98 5.03
C GLY A 337 -27.64 2.59 5.27
N TRP A 338 -28.69 2.02 4.68
CA TRP A 338 -30.07 2.42 4.91
C TRP A 338 -30.49 2.22 6.37
N ALA A 339 -30.17 1.07 6.97
CA ALA A 339 -30.51 0.77 8.35
C ALA A 339 -29.82 1.74 9.33
N SER A 340 -28.51 1.97 9.17
CA SER A 340 -27.77 2.95 9.96
C SER A 340 -28.30 4.37 9.75
N TRP A 341 -28.60 4.77 8.52
CA TRP A 341 -29.20 6.07 8.27
C TRP A 341 -30.56 6.22 8.97
N ARG A 342 -31.41 5.20 8.91
CA ARG A 342 -32.79 5.24 9.42
C ARG A 342 -32.90 5.14 10.94
N TYR A 343 -32.06 4.30 11.55
CA TYR A 343 -32.15 3.94 12.97
C TYR A 343 -31.03 4.54 13.84
N VAL A 344 -29.96 5.07 13.24
CA VAL A 344 -28.83 5.64 13.97
C VAL A 344 -28.65 7.11 13.59
N GLU A 345 -28.42 7.42 12.31
CA GLU A 345 -28.17 8.81 11.90
C GLU A 345 -29.40 9.71 12.11
N THR A 346 -30.55 9.28 11.59
CA THR A 346 -31.78 10.09 11.59
C THR A 346 -32.28 10.42 13.00
N PRO A 347 -32.33 9.48 13.97
CA PRO A 347 -32.75 9.80 15.34
C PRO A 347 -31.87 10.85 16.02
N PHE A 348 -30.54 10.78 15.86
CA PHE A 348 -29.63 11.74 16.48
C PHE A 348 -29.69 13.13 15.81
N ARG A 349 -30.06 13.18 14.52
CA ARG A 349 -30.28 14.43 13.75
C ARG A 349 -31.61 15.12 14.05
N LYS A 350 -32.64 14.40 14.49
CA LYS A 350 -33.94 15.00 14.85
C LYS A 350 -33.80 15.84 16.12
N LYS A 351 -34.17 17.12 16.01
CA LYS A 351 -34.12 18.07 17.13
C LYS A 351 -35.02 17.59 18.28
N GLY A 352 -34.51 17.71 19.51
CA GLY A 352 -35.30 17.46 20.73
C GLY A 352 -35.32 16.02 21.23
N LEU A 353 -34.97 15.01 20.42
CA LEU A 353 -34.95 13.61 20.87
C LEU A 353 -33.81 13.34 21.87
N VAL A 354 -32.63 13.92 21.65
CA VAL A 354 -31.45 13.76 22.52
C VAL A 354 -30.85 15.12 22.83
N LYS A 355 -30.63 15.41 24.11
CA LYS A 355 -30.02 16.67 24.57
C LYS A 355 -28.57 16.78 24.08
N THR A 356 -28.13 17.99 23.72
CA THR A 356 -26.76 18.25 23.22
C THR A 356 -25.68 17.77 24.18
N ARG A 357 -25.80 18.06 25.49
CA ARG A 357 -24.86 17.56 26.50
C ARG A 357 -24.73 16.03 26.46
N THR A 358 -25.84 15.32 26.34
CA THR A 358 -25.86 13.84 26.26
C THR A 358 -25.13 13.35 25.02
N VAL A 359 -25.33 13.98 23.85
CA VAL A 359 -24.61 13.62 22.63
C VAL A 359 -23.10 13.80 22.80
N PHE A 360 -22.65 14.95 23.30
CA PHE A 360 -21.21 15.20 23.49
C PHE A 360 -20.58 14.23 24.51
N VAL A 361 -21.24 13.98 25.65
CA VAL A 361 -20.74 13.05 26.66
C VAL A 361 -20.72 11.62 26.11
N ALA A 362 -21.78 11.16 25.46
CA ALA A 362 -21.85 9.82 24.87
C ALA A 362 -20.78 9.64 23.78
N SER A 363 -20.59 10.64 22.92
CA SER A 363 -19.51 10.63 21.92
C SER A 363 -18.13 10.61 22.58
N ALA A 364 -17.89 11.42 23.61
CA ALA A 364 -16.59 11.44 24.30
C ALA A 364 -16.29 10.10 24.99
N VAL A 365 -17.26 9.53 25.71
CA VAL A 365 -17.10 8.24 26.39
C VAL A 365 -16.91 7.10 25.38
N THR A 366 -17.75 7.03 24.36
CA THR A 366 -17.64 5.97 23.34
C THR A 366 -16.33 6.09 22.56
N GLY A 367 -15.93 7.32 22.20
CA GLY A 367 -14.66 7.59 21.57
C GLY A 367 -13.47 7.18 22.44
N ALA A 368 -13.51 7.48 23.74
CA ALA A 368 -12.48 7.06 24.69
C ALA A 368 -12.40 5.53 24.83
N VAL A 369 -13.53 4.83 24.89
CA VAL A 369 -13.56 3.35 24.91
C VAL A 369 -12.94 2.78 23.64
N LEU A 370 -13.36 3.24 22.46
CA LEU A 370 -12.81 2.77 21.18
C LEU A 370 -11.31 3.07 21.06
N PHE A 371 -10.87 4.24 21.53
CA PHE A 371 -9.47 4.62 21.57
C PHE A 371 -8.66 3.67 22.45
N VAL A 372 -9.15 3.39 23.67
CA VAL A 372 -8.48 2.47 24.62
C VAL A 372 -8.46 1.05 24.08
N VAL A 373 -9.54 0.57 23.46
CA VAL A 373 -9.58 -0.76 22.83
C VAL A 373 -8.54 -0.86 21.73
N GLY A 374 -8.45 0.14 20.83
CA GLY A 374 -7.43 0.18 19.79
C GLY A 374 -6.01 0.28 20.35
N LEU A 375 -5.80 1.12 21.36
CA LEU A 375 -4.48 1.26 21.98
C LEU A 375 -4.04 -0.04 22.67
N THR A 376 -4.98 -0.72 23.33
CA THR A 376 -4.72 -2.02 23.99
C THR A 376 -4.37 -3.09 22.97
N GLY A 377 -5.13 -3.20 21.87
CA GLY A 377 -4.83 -4.15 20.80
C GLY A 377 -3.47 -3.89 20.13
N TYR A 378 -3.08 -2.63 19.99
CA TYR A 378 -1.76 -2.26 19.49
C TYR A 378 -0.62 -2.64 20.46
N ILE A 379 -0.72 -2.22 21.73
CA ILE A 379 0.31 -2.50 22.76
C ILE A 379 0.45 -4.01 22.99
N ALA A 380 -0.67 -4.74 22.99
CA ALA A 380 -0.69 -6.20 23.12
C ALA A 380 -0.23 -6.94 21.85
N LYS A 381 0.25 -6.23 20.82
CA LYS A 381 0.70 -6.78 19.53
C LYS A 381 -0.34 -7.69 18.86
N GLY A 382 -1.63 -7.35 19.00
CA GLY A 382 -2.76 -8.11 18.46
C GLY A 382 -3.01 -9.47 19.14
N PHE A 383 -2.58 -9.61 20.40
CA PHE A 383 -2.83 -10.78 21.24
C PHE A 383 -2.40 -12.10 20.58
N PRO A 384 -1.09 -12.31 20.34
CA PRO A 384 -0.59 -13.55 19.74
C PRO A 384 -0.91 -14.79 20.58
N ALA A 385 -1.05 -14.63 21.89
CA ALA A 385 -1.44 -15.72 22.81
C ALA A 385 -2.77 -16.42 22.42
N ARG A 386 -3.67 -15.77 21.65
CA ARG A 386 -4.88 -16.39 21.09
C ARG A 386 -4.60 -17.60 20.21
N PHE A 387 -3.38 -17.68 19.67
CA PHE A 387 -2.97 -18.68 18.69
C PHE A 387 -1.63 -19.32 19.09
N SER A 388 -1.36 -19.43 20.39
CA SER A 388 -0.11 -20.00 20.91
C SER A 388 0.19 -21.39 20.34
N ASP A 389 -0.83 -22.24 20.16
CA ASP A 389 -0.70 -23.59 19.60
C ASP A 389 -0.31 -23.62 18.11
N VAL A 390 -0.58 -22.53 17.37
CA VAL A 390 -0.31 -22.43 15.93
C VAL A 390 0.60 -21.26 15.54
N GLN A 391 1.31 -20.70 16.53
CA GLN A 391 2.08 -19.46 16.37
C GLN A 391 3.20 -19.64 15.33
N GLU A 392 3.91 -20.77 15.34
CA GLU A 392 4.99 -21.04 14.37
C GLU A 392 4.47 -21.20 12.94
N GLN A 393 3.20 -21.60 12.77
CA GLN A 393 2.57 -21.82 11.48
C GLN A 393 2.05 -20.53 10.84
N ILE A 394 1.68 -19.55 11.67
CA ILE A 394 1.07 -18.27 11.23
C ILE A 394 2.03 -17.08 11.39
N ALA A 395 3.17 -17.29 12.02
CA ALA A 395 4.26 -16.34 12.18
C ALA A 395 5.57 -17.14 12.41
N PRO A 396 6.11 -17.81 11.37
CA PRO A 396 7.32 -18.60 11.50
C PRO A 396 8.47 -17.72 12.00
N PRO A 397 9.37 -18.28 12.82
CA PRO A 397 10.57 -17.56 13.24
C PRO A 397 11.34 -17.05 12.03
N GLN A 398 11.69 -15.77 12.07
CA GLN A 398 12.56 -15.14 11.09
C GLN A 398 13.57 -14.24 11.80
N THR A 399 14.84 -14.56 11.66
CA THR A 399 15.91 -13.77 12.26
C THR A 399 16.15 -12.52 11.43
N ASN A 400 15.83 -11.36 12.01
CA ASN A 400 16.06 -10.08 11.33
C ASN A 400 17.55 -9.73 11.34
N MET A 401 18.18 -9.78 10.16
CA MET A 401 19.58 -9.45 9.97
C MET A 401 19.91 -8.01 10.38
N GLU A 402 19.05 -7.03 10.13
CA GLU A 402 19.29 -5.64 10.58
C GLU A 402 19.44 -5.54 12.09
N THR A 403 18.66 -6.34 12.83
CA THR A 403 18.76 -6.39 14.30
C THR A 403 20.07 -7.04 14.73
N ALA A 404 20.49 -8.12 14.06
CA ALA A 404 21.77 -8.78 14.32
C ALA A 404 22.98 -7.89 13.94
N CYS A 405 22.82 -7.04 12.93
CA CYS A 405 23.83 -6.14 12.40
C CYS A 405 23.85 -4.75 13.02
N LYS A 406 22.90 -4.42 13.90
CA LYS A 406 22.66 -3.05 14.41
C LYS A 406 23.92 -2.31 14.86
N ASP A 407 24.82 -3.01 15.56
CA ASP A 407 26.07 -2.44 16.09
C ASP A 407 27.33 -2.89 15.33
N ASN A 408 27.17 -3.60 14.21
CA ASN A 408 28.26 -4.23 13.46
C ASN A 408 28.35 -3.74 12.00
N TRP A 409 27.69 -2.62 11.70
CA TRP A 409 27.81 -1.98 10.41
C TRP A 409 29.07 -1.12 10.34
N HIS A 410 29.85 -1.34 9.29
CA HIS A 410 31.05 -0.56 9.00
C HIS A 410 30.79 0.39 7.84
N TYR A 411 31.04 1.68 8.07
CA TYR A 411 30.84 2.78 7.13
C TYR A 411 32.05 3.70 7.06
N PRO A 412 32.33 4.31 5.89
CA PRO A 412 32.31 3.72 4.56
C PRO A 412 33.62 2.97 4.25
N TYR A 413 33.59 1.94 3.40
CA TYR A 413 34.82 1.38 2.82
C TYR A 413 35.25 2.19 1.59
N GLY A 414 36.46 2.77 1.64
CA GLY A 414 37.03 3.64 0.59
C GLY A 414 36.93 5.14 0.86
N LYS A 415 37.72 5.96 0.14
CA LYS A 415 37.59 7.43 0.16
C LYS A 415 36.38 7.82 -0.68
N GLU A 416 35.42 8.50 -0.03
CA GLU A 416 34.12 8.92 -0.57
C GLU A 416 33.15 7.74 -0.79
N THR A 417 32.34 7.46 0.25
CA THR A 417 31.11 6.63 0.29
C THR A 417 30.90 5.65 -0.88
N ARG A 418 31.27 4.36 -0.72
CA ARG A 418 31.09 3.36 -1.79
C ARG A 418 30.18 2.18 -1.44
N PHE A 419 30.30 1.55 -0.28
CA PHE A 419 29.28 0.59 0.22
C PHE A 419 29.46 0.34 1.73
N SER A 420 28.48 -0.30 2.35
CA SER A 420 28.51 -0.71 3.76
C SER A 420 28.54 -2.23 3.90
N TYR A 421 29.20 -2.73 4.94
CA TYR A 421 29.18 -4.15 5.27
C TYR A 421 28.90 -4.40 6.75
N CYS A 422 28.35 -5.58 7.04
CA CYS A 422 28.10 -6.05 8.40
C CYS A 422 28.82 -7.37 8.65
N GLU A 423 29.52 -7.49 9.78
CA GLU A 423 30.14 -8.74 10.22
C GLU A 423 29.17 -9.61 11.05
N PHE A 424 29.13 -10.91 10.74
CA PHE A 424 28.33 -11.92 11.43
C PHE A 424 29.09 -13.26 11.51
N GLY A 425 28.48 -14.33 12.03
CA GLY A 425 29.18 -15.60 12.26
C GLY A 425 30.19 -15.52 13.42
N ASP A 426 31.33 -16.19 13.29
CA ASP A 426 32.48 -16.03 14.19
C ASP A 426 33.35 -14.86 13.73
N LYS A 427 33.12 -13.69 14.34
CA LYS A 427 33.83 -12.44 14.00
C LYS A 427 35.34 -12.49 14.27
N SER A 428 35.80 -13.43 15.09
CA SER A 428 37.23 -13.60 15.42
C SER A 428 37.98 -14.48 14.42
N ALA A 429 37.26 -15.12 13.49
CA ALA A 429 37.84 -16.01 12.52
C ALA A 429 38.68 -15.29 11.46
N ASN A 430 39.72 -15.98 10.98
CA ASN A 430 40.62 -15.47 9.94
C ASN A 430 40.06 -15.63 8.52
N LYS A 431 39.21 -16.65 8.30
CA LYS A 431 38.58 -16.91 7.00
C LYS A 431 37.22 -16.21 6.92
N THR A 432 36.96 -15.56 5.80
CA THR A 432 35.83 -14.65 5.62
C THR A 432 34.95 -15.08 4.45
N VAL A 433 33.65 -15.26 4.72
CA VAL A 433 32.62 -15.61 3.74
C VAL A 433 31.73 -14.39 3.49
N ALA A 434 31.71 -13.92 2.24
CA ALA A 434 30.83 -12.84 1.81
C ALA A 434 29.41 -13.35 1.56
N LEU A 435 28.40 -12.58 1.97
CA LEU A 435 27.00 -12.75 1.58
C LEU A 435 26.57 -11.52 0.75
N ILE A 436 26.14 -11.77 -0.49
CA ILE A 436 25.83 -10.73 -1.47
C ILE A 436 24.44 -10.99 -2.05
N GLY A 437 23.63 -9.94 -2.14
CA GLY A 437 22.31 -10.05 -2.74
C GLY A 437 21.33 -9.00 -2.31
N ASP A 438 20.05 -9.31 -2.52
CA ASP A 438 18.90 -8.56 -2.03
C ASP A 438 18.31 -9.22 -0.77
N SER A 439 17.03 -8.97 -0.49
CA SER A 439 16.31 -9.57 0.63
C SER A 439 16.30 -11.10 0.62
N HIS A 440 16.49 -11.77 -0.53
CA HIS A 440 16.63 -13.23 -0.58
C HIS A 440 17.96 -13.71 0.03
N ALA A 441 19.04 -12.92 -0.09
CA ALA A 441 20.25 -13.21 0.66
C ALA A 441 20.05 -13.03 2.17
N GLU A 442 19.27 -12.02 2.58
CA GLU A 442 18.93 -11.79 3.99
C GLU A 442 18.09 -12.94 4.57
N ALA A 443 17.19 -13.54 3.78
CA ALA A 443 16.41 -14.70 4.18
C ALA A 443 17.28 -15.93 4.54
N LEU A 444 18.52 -16.00 4.04
CA LEU A 444 19.47 -17.07 4.36
C LEU A 444 20.27 -16.82 5.65
N PHE A 445 20.19 -15.61 6.21
CA PHE A 445 21.07 -15.12 7.26
C PHE A 445 21.11 -16.04 8.49
N SER A 446 19.96 -16.45 9.05
CA SER A 446 19.94 -17.23 10.29
C SER A 446 20.71 -18.55 10.15
N THR A 447 20.55 -19.22 9.01
CA THR A 447 21.22 -20.51 8.77
C THR A 447 22.71 -20.29 8.59
N LEU A 448 23.10 -19.29 7.79
CA LEU A 448 24.50 -18.98 7.55
C LEU A 448 25.21 -18.51 8.84
N ASP A 449 24.57 -17.69 9.66
CA ASP A 449 25.15 -17.23 10.92
C ASP A 449 25.47 -18.39 11.87
N GLN A 450 24.57 -19.36 11.99
CA GLN A 450 24.80 -20.56 12.78
C GLN A 450 25.96 -21.41 12.20
N GLU A 451 25.90 -21.72 10.90
CA GLU A 451 26.89 -22.57 10.24
C GLU A 451 28.30 -21.97 10.25
N LEU A 452 28.40 -20.64 10.07
CA LEU A 452 29.68 -19.95 10.13
C LEU A 452 30.25 -19.94 11.57
N LYS A 453 29.41 -19.81 12.61
CA LYS A 453 29.87 -19.94 14.00
C LYS A 453 30.38 -21.35 14.30
N ASP A 454 29.63 -22.36 13.90
CA ASP A 454 29.98 -23.76 14.15
C ASP A 454 31.31 -24.15 13.47
N ARG A 455 31.59 -23.55 12.31
CA ARG A 455 32.82 -23.76 11.52
C ARG A 455 33.94 -22.76 11.82
N LYS A 456 33.75 -21.83 12.75
CA LYS A 456 34.72 -20.75 13.07
C LYS A 456 35.12 -19.94 11.84
N LEU A 457 34.10 -19.46 11.11
CA LEU A 457 34.21 -18.62 9.93
C LEU A 457 33.56 -17.27 10.20
N ARG A 458 34.15 -16.21 9.64
CA ARG A 458 33.60 -14.86 9.71
C ARG A 458 32.67 -14.63 8.52
N GLY A 459 31.45 -14.19 8.76
CA GLY A 459 30.53 -13.75 7.72
C GLY A 459 30.64 -12.24 7.50
N VAL A 460 30.56 -11.79 6.24
CA VAL A 460 30.41 -10.37 5.89
C VAL A 460 29.26 -10.17 4.91
N ARG A 461 28.22 -9.46 5.31
CA ARG A 461 27.14 -9.06 4.41
C ARG A 461 27.55 -7.78 3.70
N LEU A 462 27.59 -7.80 2.37
CA LEU A 462 27.89 -6.62 1.56
C LEU A 462 26.58 -5.98 1.09
N ALA A 463 26.38 -4.70 1.39
CA ALA A 463 25.19 -3.95 0.99
C ALA A 463 25.57 -2.79 0.06
N ALA A 464 25.16 -2.88 -1.21
CA ALA A 464 25.42 -1.86 -2.22
C ALA A 464 24.46 -0.65 -2.12
N GLY A 465 23.88 -0.39 -0.93
CA GLY A 465 23.00 0.75 -0.67
C GLY A 465 21.79 0.80 -1.60
N GLN A 466 21.69 1.88 -2.39
CA GLN A 466 20.57 2.10 -3.33
C GLN A 466 20.74 1.37 -4.68
N CYS A 467 21.84 0.65 -4.87
CA CYS A 467 22.15 0.00 -6.13
C CYS A 467 21.39 -1.32 -6.31
N HIS A 468 21.05 -1.61 -7.57
CA HIS A 468 20.47 -2.88 -7.95
C HIS A 468 21.42 -4.04 -7.61
N PRO A 469 20.95 -5.21 -7.12
CA PRO A 469 21.80 -6.33 -6.67
C PRO A 469 22.62 -7.01 -7.77
N ILE A 470 22.25 -6.79 -9.04
CA ILE A 470 23.01 -7.21 -10.22
C ILE A 470 23.65 -5.96 -10.86
N PRO A 471 24.98 -5.90 -11.02
CA PRO A 471 25.65 -4.74 -11.62
C PRO A 471 25.13 -4.42 -13.02
N GLY A 472 24.95 -3.13 -13.30
CA GLY A 472 24.55 -2.63 -14.61
C GLY A 472 23.06 -2.68 -14.92
N PHE A 473 22.27 -3.23 -13.99
CA PHE A 473 20.83 -3.01 -13.96
C PHE A 473 20.50 -1.76 -13.17
N VAL A 474 19.42 -1.08 -13.57
CA VAL A 474 18.86 0.08 -12.91
C VAL A 474 17.34 -0.03 -12.89
N ASP A 475 16.77 0.58 -11.87
CA ASP A 475 15.34 0.81 -11.73
C ASP A 475 14.94 1.91 -12.74
N ASP A 476 13.88 1.70 -13.53
CA ASP A 476 13.35 2.69 -14.47
C ASP A 476 12.99 4.03 -13.78
N GLN A 477 12.70 3.97 -12.49
CA GLN A 477 12.43 5.16 -11.68
C GLN A 477 13.69 5.92 -11.24
N ARG A 478 14.88 5.31 -11.31
CA ARG A 478 16.16 5.90 -10.86
C ARG A 478 17.32 5.63 -11.83
N PRO A 479 17.22 6.02 -13.11
CA PRO A 479 18.23 5.70 -14.13
C PRO A 479 19.56 6.43 -13.91
N THR A 480 19.55 7.55 -13.17
CA THR A 480 20.73 8.37 -12.87
C THR A 480 21.71 7.70 -11.90
N LEU A 481 21.29 6.64 -11.19
CA LEU A 481 22.14 5.90 -10.26
C LEU A 481 23.16 4.99 -10.96
N GLY A 482 23.00 4.68 -12.25
CA GLY A 482 23.84 3.74 -12.99
C GLY A 482 25.35 3.97 -12.82
N PRO A 483 25.89 5.17 -13.12
CA PRO A 483 27.31 5.47 -12.98
C PRO A 483 27.82 5.35 -11.54
N PHE A 484 27.05 5.81 -10.56
CA PHE A 484 27.39 5.66 -9.14
C PHE A 484 27.50 4.19 -8.77
N CYS A 485 26.52 3.37 -9.16
CA CYS A 485 26.50 1.95 -8.86
C CYS A 485 27.63 1.17 -9.54
N GLN A 486 28.08 1.59 -10.72
CA GLN A 486 29.27 0.99 -11.33
C GLN A 486 30.52 1.19 -10.46
N GLU A 487 30.70 2.36 -9.84
CA GLU A 487 31.80 2.61 -8.91
C GLU A 487 31.66 1.81 -7.62
N VAL A 488 30.45 1.70 -7.07
CA VAL A 488 30.15 0.85 -5.92
C VAL A 488 30.59 -0.59 -6.19
N TYR A 489 30.18 -1.15 -7.32
CA TYR A 489 30.52 -2.53 -7.68
C TYR A 489 32.00 -2.75 -7.94
N LYS A 490 32.72 -1.78 -8.51
CA LYS A 490 34.19 -1.87 -8.64
C LYS A 490 34.85 -2.10 -7.28
N VAL A 491 34.45 -1.34 -6.25
CA VAL A 491 35.04 -1.46 -4.91
C VAL A 491 34.53 -2.70 -4.19
N LEU A 492 33.28 -3.10 -4.41
CA LEU A 492 32.74 -4.36 -3.90
C LEU A 492 33.53 -5.57 -4.42
N PHE A 493 33.80 -5.65 -5.73
CA PHE A 493 34.60 -6.74 -6.31
C PHE A 493 36.06 -6.74 -5.82
N LEU A 494 36.66 -5.55 -5.62
CA LEU A 494 37.98 -5.44 -5.00
C LEU A 494 37.96 -5.98 -3.56
N PHE A 495 36.94 -5.63 -2.78
CA PHE A 495 36.77 -6.16 -1.43
C PHE A 495 36.64 -7.69 -1.43
N LEU A 496 35.82 -8.26 -2.33
CA LEU A 496 35.71 -9.72 -2.47
C LEU A 496 37.07 -10.35 -2.75
N LYS A 497 37.83 -9.79 -3.68
CA LYS A 497 39.15 -10.29 -4.03
C LYS A 497 40.15 -10.23 -2.88
N GLU A 498 40.17 -9.12 -2.12
CA GLU A 498 41.22 -8.84 -1.13
C GLU A 498 40.89 -9.26 0.30
N LYS A 499 39.60 -9.37 0.65
CA LYS A 499 39.13 -9.48 2.05
C LYS A 499 38.24 -10.70 2.32
N THR A 500 37.96 -11.50 1.30
CA THR A 500 37.13 -12.71 1.45
C THR A 500 37.87 -13.92 0.93
N ASP A 501 37.46 -15.09 1.40
CA ASP A 501 37.95 -16.40 0.98
C ASP A 501 36.90 -17.16 0.16
N MET A 502 35.63 -16.69 0.22
CA MET A 502 34.48 -17.26 -0.47
C MET A 502 33.35 -16.22 -0.51
N ALA A 503 32.47 -16.32 -1.52
CA ALA A 503 31.20 -15.58 -1.53
C ALA A 503 29.99 -16.50 -1.77
N ILE A 504 28.86 -16.16 -1.13
CA ILE A 504 27.54 -16.72 -1.39
C ILE A 504 26.67 -15.61 -1.96
N VAL A 505 26.05 -15.88 -3.11
CA VAL A 505 25.20 -14.94 -3.84
C VAL A 505 23.78 -15.49 -3.89
N SER A 506 22.82 -14.71 -3.43
CA SER A 506 21.40 -15.03 -3.54
C SER A 506 20.61 -13.77 -3.88
N VAL A 507 19.84 -13.85 -4.95
CA VAL A 507 19.05 -12.73 -5.48
C VAL A 507 17.69 -13.29 -5.84
N ARG A 508 16.64 -12.46 -5.79
CA ARG A 508 15.37 -12.79 -6.43
C ARG A 508 15.47 -12.72 -7.95
N TRP A 509 16.26 -13.60 -8.56
CA TRP A 509 16.75 -13.49 -9.94
C TRP A 509 15.67 -13.10 -10.94
N SER A 510 14.57 -13.84 -10.95
CA SER A 510 13.52 -13.67 -11.95
C SER A 510 12.69 -12.40 -11.73
N PHE A 511 12.66 -11.81 -10.53
CA PHE A 511 12.08 -10.48 -10.34
C PHE A 511 13.03 -9.38 -10.82
N GLN A 512 14.31 -9.48 -10.47
CA GLN A 512 15.33 -8.49 -10.80
C GLN A 512 15.66 -8.42 -12.30
N LEU A 513 15.38 -9.47 -13.07
CA LEU A 513 15.59 -9.49 -14.51
C LEU A 513 14.37 -9.05 -15.33
N TYR A 514 13.19 -8.88 -14.73
CA TYR A 514 11.96 -8.61 -15.49
C TYR A 514 11.69 -7.10 -15.66
N PRO A 515 10.92 -6.70 -16.69
CA PRO A 515 10.32 -7.54 -17.74
C PRO A 515 11.37 -8.05 -18.75
N ILE A 516 11.14 -9.20 -19.37
CA ILE A 516 11.99 -9.74 -20.45
C ILE A 516 11.16 -9.74 -21.72
N GLU A 517 11.61 -8.99 -22.72
CA GLU A 517 10.93 -8.86 -24.00
C GLU A 517 10.63 -10.24 -24.61
N ASN A 518 9.41 -10.43 -25.11
CA ASN A 518 8.92 -11.67 -25.75
C ASN A 518 8.95 -12.93 -24.85
N SER A 519 9.10 -12.77 -23.53
CA SER A 519 9.16 -13.89 -22.58
C SER A 519 8.23 -13.67 -21.41
N ILE A 520 8.47 -12.66 -20.57
CA ILE A 520 7.66 -12.40 -19.37
C ILE A 520 7.49 -10.90 -19.16
N GLU A 521 6.24 -10.47 -19.30
CA GLU A 521 5.85 -9.05 -19.29
C GLU A 521 5.38 -8.59 -17.89
N THR A 522 4.98 -9.51 -17.01
CA THR A 522 4.48 -9.18 -15.66
C THR A 522 5.52 -9.45 -14.58
N LEU A 523 5.77 -8.46 -13.72
CA LEU A 523 6.69 -8.56 -12.58
C LEU A 523 6.14 -9.43 -11.45
N LEU A 524 4.85 -9.26 -11.14
CA LEU A 524 4.17 -9.98 -10.07
C LEU A 524 4.03 -11.45 -10.44
N PHE A 525 4.34 -12.33 -9.48
CA PHE A 525 4.15 -13.75 -9.65
C PHE A 525 2.69 -14.16 -9.43
N ASP A 526 2.12 -14.88 -10.40
CA ASP A 526 0.83 -15.56 -10.29
C ASP A 526 1.08 -17.07 -10.38
N ASN A 527 0.69 -17.79 -9.32
CA ASN A 527 0.89 -19.23 -9.24
C ASN A 527 -0.17 -20.03 -10.02
N GLY A 528 -1.21 -19.39 -10.57
CA GLY A 528 -2.31 -19.99 -11.31
C GLY A 528 -3.31 -20.78 -10.46
N GLU A 529 -3.14 -20.79 -9.14
CA GLU A 529 -3.93 -21.53 -8.15
C GLU A 529 -4.65 -20.59 -7.16
N GLY A 530 -4.61 -19.28 -7.42
CA GLY A 530 -5.24 -18.23 -6.62
C GLY A 530 -4.27 -17.47 -5.69
N GLY A 531 -2.97 -17.74 -5.79
CA GLY A 531 -1.92 -16.95 -5.15
C GLY A 531 -1.30 -16.00 -6.16
N VAL A 532 -1.50 -14.71 -5.91
CA VAL A 532 -0.93 -13.64 -6.71
C VAL A 532 -0.19 -12.72 -5.76
N GLU A 533 1.09 -12.50 -6.06
CA GLU A 533 1.91 -11.52 -5.37
C GLU A 533 1.29 -10.12 -5.48
N VAL A 534 1.34 -9.37 -4.38
CA VAL A 534 0.82 -8.00 -4.33
C VAL A 534 1.99 -7.03 -4.35
N GLY A 535 2.05 -6.16 -5.36
CA GLY A 535 3.09 -5.15 -5.46
C GLY A 535 2.83 -4.14 -6.57
N PRO A 536 3.64 -3.07 -6.66
CA PRO A 536 3.50 -2.06 -7.70
C PRO A 536 3.71 -2.68 -9.08
N ARG A 537 2.71 -2.57 -9.97
CA ARG A 537 2.75 -3.10 -11.34
C ARG A 537 3.74 -2.37 -12.27
N TYR A 538 4.34 -1.28 -11.80
CA TYR A 538 4.98 -0.23 -12.61
C TYR A 538 6.47 -0.01 -12.29
N ARG A 539 7.20 -1.06 -11.89
CA ARG A 539 8.65 -0.99 -11.65
C ARG A 539 9.42 -1.87 -12.62
N GLU A 540 10.01 -1.31 -13.65
CA GLU A 540 10.77 -2.09 -14.64
C GLU A 540 12.26 -2.12 -14.29
N ASN A 541 12.85 -3.32 -14.27
CA ASN A 541 14.31 -3.45 -14.14
C ASN A 541 14.94 -3.43 -15.54
N LEU A 542 15.67 -2.35 -15.83
CA LEU A 542 16.29 -2.09 -17.13
C LEU A 542 17.81 -2.25 -17.04
N THR A 543 18.46 -2.55 -18.15
CA THR A 543 19.92 -2.53 -18.27
C THR A 543 20.37 -1.15 -18.70
N PHE A 544 21.47 -0.67 -18.13
CA PHE A 544 22.12 0.59 -18.50
C PHE A 544 23.38 0.28 -19.33
N ASP A 545 23.37 0.67 -20.61
CA ASP A 545 24.53 0.56 -21.50
C ASP A 545 24.95 1.93 -22.07
N GLN A 546 25.92 1.95 -23.00
CA GLN A 546 26.40 3.19 -23.62
C GLN A 546 25.35 3.89 -24.51
N ASN A 547 24.28 3.19 -24.89
CA ASN A 547 23.21 3.65 -25.76
C ASN A 547 21.93 4.03 -24.97
N GLY A 548 21.83 3.69 -23.68
CA GLY A 548 20.74 4.10 -22.80
C GLY A 548 20.15 2.96 -21.98
N LEU A 549 18.85 3.06 -21.68
CA LEU A 549 18.09 2.03 -20.98
C LEU A 549 17.54 0.99 -21.98
N ASN A 550 17.63 -0.29 -21.65
CA ASN A 550 17.14 -1.38 -22.49
C ASN A 550 16.52 -2.52 -21.67
N ASN A 551 15.57 -3.26 -22.23
CA ASN A 551 14.96 -4.47 -21.64
C ASN A 551 15.22 -5.76 -22.46
N ASP A 552 16.08 -5.69 -23.48
CA ASP A 552 16.43 -6.78 -24.39
C ASP A 552 16.98 -8.00 -23.64
N ALA A 553 16.45 -9.17 -24.01
CA ALA A 553 16.78 -10.44 -23.38
C ALA A 553 18.27 -10.81 -23.56
N THR A 554 18.88 -10.45 -24.69
CA THR A 554 20.29 -10.74 -24.98
C THR A 554 21.21 -9.87 -24.13
N ILE A 555 20.90 -8.58 -23.99
CA ILE A 555 21.67 -7.67 -23.13
C ILE A 555 21.59 -8.13 -21.68
N LYS A 556 20.39 -8.43 -21.17
CA LYS A 556 20.22 -8.95 -19.79
C LYS A 556 21.01 -10.23 -19.54
N ARG A 557 21.02 -11.15 -20.50
CA ARG A 557 21.84 -12.37 -20.45
C ARG A 557 23.33 -12.05 -20.39
N ASN A 558 23.80 -11.13 -21.22
CA ASN A 558 25.21 -10.72 -21.25
C ASN A 558 25.63 -10.08 -19.92
N MET A 559 24.81 -9.21 -19.35
CA MET A 559 25.08 -8.57 -18.05
C MET A 559 25.15 -9.59 -16.92
N LEU A 560 24.24 -10.56 -16.88
CA LEU A 560 24.27 -11.64 -15.89
C LEU A 560 25.53 -12.50 -16.06
N ASN A 561 25.90 -12.86 -17.29
CA ASN A 561 27.13 -13.61 -17.57
C ASN A 561 28.41 -12.84 -17.16
N GLU A 562 28.42 -11.53 -17.37
CA GLU A 562 29.51 -10.64 -16.94
C GLU A 562 29.56 -10.55 -15.41
N PHE A 563 28.43 -10.43 -14.73
CA PHE A 563 28.37 -10.45 -13.27
C PHE A 563 28.97 -11.72 -12.70
N LEU A 564 28.59 -12.88 -13.23
CA LEU A 564 29.18 -14.16 -12.86
C LEU A 564 30.68 -14.23 -13.18
N ALA A 565 31.15 -13.50 -14.20
CA ALA A 565 32.57 -13.50 -14.58
C ALA A 565 33.38 -12.76 -13.53
N ARG A 566 32.93 -11.56 -13.17
CA ARG A 566 33.56 -10.72 -12.15
C ARG A 566 33.58 -11.40 -10.78
N LEU A 567 32.55 -12.17 -10.44
CA LEU A 567 32.56 -13.00 -9.23
C LEU A 567 33.67 -14.05 -9.25
N VAL A 568 33.85 -14.77 -10.37
CA VAL A 568 34.92 -15.77 -10.51
C VAL A 568 36.31 -15.14 -10.58
N ASP A 569 36.44 -13.95 -11.18
CA ASP A 569 37.68 -13.18 -11.27
C ASP A 569 38.17 -12.66 -9.90
N SER A 570 37.32 -12.73 -8.86
CA SER A 570 37.75 -12.52 -7.47
C SER A 570 38.80 -13.55 -7.03
N GLY A 571 38.83 -14.72 -7.68
CA GLY A 571 39.78 -15.79 -7.38
C GLY A 571 39.29 -16.81 -6.34
N HIS A 572 38.09 -16.62 -5.78
CA HIS A 572 37.55 -17.44 -4.69
C HIS A 572 36.42 -18.37 -5.16
N PRO A 573 36.11 -19.44 -4.41
CA PRO A 573 34.90 -20.24 -4.61
C PRO A 573 33.63 -19.39 -4.40
N ILE A 574 32.64 -19.57 -5.27
CA ILE A 574 31.39 -18.78 -5.27
C ILE A 574 30.19 -19.74 -5.22
N GLY A 575 29.44 -19.70 -4.12
CA GLY A 575 28.13 -20.32 -4.01
C GLY A 575 27.07 -19.44 -4.65
N VAL A 576 26.34 -19.94 -5.65
CA VAL A 576 25.22 -19.22 -6.24
C VAL A 576 23.94 -19.97 -5.93
N VAL A 577 23.06 -19.35 -5.14
CA VAL A 577 21.73 -19.87 -4.85
C VAL A 577 20.85 -19.55 -6.05
N LEU A 578 20.51 -20.59 -6.83
CA LEU A 578 19.59 -20.48 -7.97
C LEU A 578 18.17 -20.09 -7.50
N PRO A 579 17.23 -19.77 -8.41
CA PRO A 579 15.91 -19.29 -8.02
C PRO A 579 15.22 -20.18 -7.00
N VAL A 580 14.84 -19.56 -5.88
CA VAL A 580 13.91 -20.15 -4.90
C VAL A 580 12.52 -20.13 -5.53
N PRO A 581 11.72 -21.21 -5.42
CA PRO A 581 10.35 -21.19 -5.89
C PRO A 581 9.53 -20.08 -5.24
N GLU A 582 9.01 -19.14 -6.03
CA GLU A 582 8.03 -18.15 -5.60
C GLU A 582 6.70 -18.87 -5.36
N ILE A 583 5.95 -18.49 -4.32
CA ILE A 583 4.72 -19.18 -3.92
C ILE A 583 3.47 -18.39 -4.32
N GLY A 584 3.54 -17.06 -4.32
CA GLY A 584 2.42 -16.17 -4.68
C GLY A 584 1.32 -16.08 -3.60
N TRP A 585 1.38 -16.90 -2.55
CA TRP A 585 0.62 -16.68 -1.32
C TRP A 585 1.57 -16.30 -0.21
N HIS A 586 1.22 -15.28 0.57
CA HIS A 586 1.88 -15.05 1.85
C HIS A 586 1.57 -16.25 2.77
N VAL A 587 2.51 -17.19 2.88
CA VAL A 587 2.25 -18.55 3.41
C VAL A 587 1.67 -18.52 4.83
N PRO A 588 2.21 -17.72 5.77
CA PRO A 588 1.60 -17.62 7.11
C PRO A 588 0.17 -17.06 7.11
N ASN A 589 -0.13 -16.07 6.27
CA ASN A 589 -1.48 -15.55 6.12
C ASN A 589 -2.43 -16.58 5.47
N TYR A 590 -1.93 -17.35 4.50
CA TYR A 590 -2.69 -18.46 3.90
C TYR A 590 -3.02 -19.53 4.94
N ASN A 591 -2.05 -19.93 5.76
CA ASN A 591 -2.25 -20.85 6.87
C ASN A 591 -3.27 -20.32 7.86
N PHE A 592 -3.16 -19.05 8.25
CA PHE A 592 -4.10 -18.43 9.16
C PHE A 592 -5.53 -18.44 8.60
N LYS A 593 -5.71 -18.07 7.32
CA LYS A 593 -7.01 -18.15 6.65
C LYS A 593 -7.55 -19.58 6.63
N LYS A 594 -6.73 -20.56 6.26
CA LYS A 594 -7.11 -22.00 6.26
C LYS A 594 -7.46 -22.50 7.66
N PHE A 595 -6.71 -22.09 8.67
CA PHE A 595 -6.95 -22.41 10.07
C PHE A 595 -8.31 -21.90 10.53
N VAL A 596 -8.63 -20.62 10.26
CA VAL A 596 -9.93 -20.03 10.58
C VAL A 596 -11.06 -20.63 9.72
N LEU A 597 -10.81 -21.05 8.48
CA LEU A 597 -11.80 -21.70 7.60
C LEU A 597 -12.11 -23.15 7.95
N SER A 598 -11.11 -23.92 8.36
CA SER A 598 -11.20 -25.39 8.47
C SER A 598 -11.48 -25.87 9.90
N GLY A 599 -11.94 -24.98 10.78
CA GLY A 599 -12.19 -25.32 12.18
C GLY A 599 -10.90 -25.58 12.98
N LEU A 600 -9.92 -24.68 12.86
CA LEU A 600 -8.66 -24.67 13.62
C LEU A 600 -7.65 -25.75 13.21
N LYS A 601 -7.58 -26.07 11.91
CA LYS A 601 -6.57 -26.99 11.36
C LYS A 601 -5.71 -26.30 10.30
N VAL A 602 -4.40 -26.34 10.51
CA VAL A 602 -3.41 -25.88 9.52
C VAL A 602 -3.17 -27.00 8.50
N PRO A 603 -3.08 -26.71 7.19
CA PRO A 603 -2.75 -27.71 6.18
C PRO A 603 -1.42 -28.40 6.47
N GLU A 604 -1.32 -29.70 6.22
CA GLU A 604 -0.05 -30.41 6.37
C GLU A 604 0.97 -29.98 5.32
N PHE A 605 0.51 -29.82 4.08
CA PHE A 605 1.28 -29.35 2.94
C PHE A 605 0.63 -28.11 2.31
N VAL A 606 1.47 -27.16 1.93
CA VAL A 606 1.15 -26.06 1.01
C VAL A 606 2.16 -26.18 -0.11
N SER A 607 1.72 -26.05 -1.36
CA SER A 607 2.59 -26.23 -2.52
C SER A 607 2.01 -25.56 -3.75
N ILE A 608 2.84 -25.34 -4.76
CA ILE A 608 2.45 -24.85 -6.09
C ILE A 608 2.89 -25.82 -7.19
N SER A 609 2.37 -25.65 -8.41
CA SER A 609 2.80 -26.41 -9.58
C SER A 609 4.29 -26.21 -9.91
N TYR A 610 5.04 -27.30 -10.07
CA TYR A 610 6.44 -27.23 -10.48
C TYR A 610 6.60 -26.71 -11.92
N GLU A 611 5.64 -27.00 -12.80
CA GLU A 611 5.64 -26.45 -14.15
C GLU A 611 5.54 -24.92 -14.18
N VAL A 612 4.77 -24.32 -13.26
CA VAL A 612 4.65 -22.87 -13.16
C VAL A 612 5.99 -22.26 -12.76
N PHE A 613 6.67 -22.85 -11.77
CA PHE A 613 8.03 -22.45 -11.39
C PHE A 613 9.02 -22.56 -12.56
N LYS A 614 9.03 -23.68 -13.29
CA LYS A 614 9.92 -23.87 -14.45
C LYS A 614 9.64 -22.86 -15.56
N LYS A 615 8.36 -22.55 -15.81
CA LYS A 615 7.97 -21.55 -16.80
C LYS A 615 8.45 -20.15 -16.39
N ARG A 616 8.23 -19.75 -15.14
CA ARG A 616 8.72 -18.48 -14.58
C ARG A 616 10.24 -18.39 -14.71
N ASN A 617 10.98 -19.41 -14.29
CA ASN A 617 12.44 -19.33 -14.20
C ASN A 617 13.19 -19.76 -15.47
N ARG A 618 12.48 -20.05 -16.59
CA ARG A 618 13.10 -20.58 -17.82
C ARG A 618 14.28 -19.76 -18.30
N PHE A 619 14.12 -18.43 -18.41
CA PHE A 619 15.20 -17.56 -18.87
C PHE A 619 16.40 -17.60 -17.93
N VAL A 620 16.16 -17.49 -16.62
CA VAL A 620 17.22 -17.49 -15.60
C VAL A 620 17.99 -18.81 -15.59
N ASN A 621 17.26 -19.92 -15.56
CA ASN A 621 17.85 -21.25 -15.55
C ASN A 621 18.65 -21.49 -16.83
N ASP A 622 18.14 -21.06 -17.99
CA ASP A 622 18.85 -21.17 -19.27
C ASP A 622 20.15 -20.33 -19.29
N VAL A 623 20.21 -19.18 -18.60
CA VAL A 623 21.49 -18.47 -18.44
C VAL A 623 22.45 -19.32 -17.61
N PHE A 624 22.06 -19.77 -16.42
CA PHE A 624 22.95 -20.53 -15.53
C PHE A 624 23.38 -21.89 -16.07
N GLU A 625 22.54 -22.58 -16.85
CA GLU A 625 22.86 -23.88 -17.45
C GLU A 625 23.79 -23.77 -18.66
N ASN A 626 23.74 -22.66 -19.39
CA ASN A 626 24.57 -22.42 -20.57
C ASN A 626 25.76 -21.48 -20.31
N THR A 627 25.91 -20.92 -19.11
CA THR A 627 27.15 -20.26 -18.71
C THR A 627 28.27 -21.30 -18.71
N PRO A 628 29.40 -21.08 -19.39
CA PRO A 628 30.51 -22.03 -19.43
C PRO A 628 30.89 -22.46 -18.01
N SER A 629 31.06 -23.77 -17.79
CA SER A 629 31.45 -24.32 -16.49
C SER A 629 32.72 -23.64 -15.98
N ARG A 630 32.55 -22.70 -15.06
CA ARG A 630 33.66 -22.04 -14.36
C ARG A 630 33.92 -22.88 -13.12
N SER A 631 35.12 -23.44 -13.04
CA SER A 631 35.61 -24.34 -11.98
C SER A 631 35.47 -23.84 -10.53
N LYS A 632 34.98 -22.62 -10.31
CA LYS A 632 34.76 -21.99 -8.99
C LYS A 632 33.31 -21.64 -8.68
N LEU A 633 32.36 -21.92 -9.59
CA LEU A 633 30.94 -21.70 -9.34
C LEU A 633 30.29 -22.98 -8.82
N ILE A 634 29.65 -22.89 -7.65
CA ILE A 634 28.90 -23.98 -7.02
C ILE A 634 27.44 -23.56 -7.00
N TYR A 635 26.60 -24.27 -7.75
CA TYR A 635 25.17 -23.97 -7.84
C TYR A 635 24.39 -24.69 -6.76
N ILE A 636 23.84 -23.93 -5.82
CA ILE A 636 22.86 -24.41 -4.85
C ILE A 636 21.50 -24.36 -5.54
N ARG A 637 20.79 -25.50 -5.59
CA ARG A 637 19.54 -25.64 -6.35
C ARG A 637 18.35 -25.87 -5.42
N PRO A 638 17.68 -24.81 -4.94
CA PRO A 638 16.50 -24.94 -4.07
C PRO A 638 15.42 -25.86 -4.64
N GLU A 639 15.23 -25.84 -5.96
CA GLU A 639 14.27 -26.70 -6.68
C GLU A 639 14.49 -28.20 -6.42
N LYS A 640 15.72 -28.67 -6.22
CA LYS A 640 16.02 -30.09 -5.95
C LYS A 640 15.62 -30.55 -4.55
N VAL A 641 15.39 -29.59 -3.65
CA VAL A 641 14.97 -29.85 -2.27
C VAL A 641 13.48 -29.60 -2.11
N LEU A 642 12.98 -28.55 -2.76
CA LEU A 642 11.63 -28.05 -2.56
C LEU A 642 10.64 -28.59 -3.59
N CYS A 643 11.09 -28.99 -4.78
CA CYS A 643 10.22 -29.46 -5.86
C CYS A 643 10.38 -30.95 -6.13
N ASP A 644 9.26 -31.62 -6.44
CA ASP A 644 9.19 -33.06 -6.80
C ASP A 644 9.78 -34.02 -5.75
N THR A 645 10.08 -33.52 -4.54
CA THR A 645 10.74 -34.27 -3.46
C THR A 645 9.71 -34.80 -2.45
N TYR A 646 8.80 -33.93 -2.01
CA TYR A 646 7.78 -34.27 -1.02
C TYR A 646 6.41 -34.55 -1.65
N VAL A 647 6.10 -33.84 -2.74
CA VAL A 647 4.86 -33.98 -3.49
C VAL A 647 5.21 -33.97 -4.98
N SER A 648 4.84 -35.04 -5.68
CA SER A 648 5.20 -35.19 -7.10
C SER A 648 4.65 -34.04 -7.95
N ASN A 649 5.49 -33.52 -8.83
CA ASN A 649 5.21 -32.39 -9.74
C ASN A 649 4.81 -31.08 -9.02
N ARG A 650 5.21 -30.90 -7.75
CA ARG A 650 4.89 -29.70 -6.97
C ARG A 650 6.11 -29.19 -6.20
N CYS A 651 6.16 -27.87 -6.00
CA CYS A 651 7.12 -27.21 -5.10
C CYS A 651 6.44 -26.93 -3.76
N VAL A 652 6.98 -27.46 -2.66
CA VAL A 652 6.40 -27.27 -1.33
C VAL A 652 6.79 -25.93 -0.71
N ALA A 653 5.79 -25.28 -0.14
CA ALA A 653 5.92 -24.08 0.69
C ALA A 653 5.77 -24.40 2.19
N GLN A 654 5.30 -25.60 2.52
CA GLN A 654 5.09 -26.07 3.89
C GLN A 654 5.16 -27.59 3.96
N ILE A 655 5.79 -28.12 5.00
CA ILE A 655 5.92 -29.55 5.29
C ILE A 655 5.55 -29.79 6.74
N GLY A 656 4.65 -30.75 7.00
CA GLY A 656 4.28 -31.11 8.38
C GLY A 656 3.76 -29.92 9.18
N GLN A 657 2.97 -29.05 8.54
CA GLN A 657 2.46 -27.78 9.07
C GLN A 657 3.52 -26.71 9.34
N ARG A 658 4.81 -26.95 9.06
CA ARG A 658 5.87 -25.96 9.25
C ARG A 658 6.09 -25.17 7.95
N PRO A 659 5.86 -23.84 7.95
CA PRO A 659 6.11 -23.00 6.79
C PRO A 659 7.60 -23.06 6.42
N LEU A 660 7.88 -23.17 5.12
CA LEU A 660 9.22 -22.99 4.57
C LEU A 660 9.46 -21.53 4.17
N TYR A 661 8.41 -20.70 4.14
CA TYR A 661 8.43 -19.30 3.74
C TYR A 661 7.80 -18.43 4.82
N TYR A 662 8.31 -17.22 5.05
CA TYR A 662 7.72 -16.26 5.98
C TYR A 662 6.76 -15.27 5.30
N ASP A 663 6.83 -15.13 3.99
CA ASP A 663 5.90 -14.39 3.14
C ASP A 663 5.58 -15.20 1.86
N ASP A 664 5.51 -14.58 0.69
CA ASP A 664 5.16 -15.21 -0.60
C ASP A 664 6.33 -15.62 -1.49
N ASP A 665 7.57 -15.22 -1.16
CA ASP A 665 8.78 -15.50 -1.94
C ASP A 665 10.04 -15.76 -1.09
N HIS A 666 10.10 -15.28 0.16
CA HIS A 666 11.25 -15.43 1.03
C HIS A 666 11.17 -16.66 1.94
N LEU A 667 12.30 -17.38 2.01
CA LEU A 667 12.43 -18.52 2.90
C LEU A 667 12.41 -18.10 4.37
N SER A 668 11.64 -18.82 5.18
CA SER A 668 11.77 -18.83 6.63
C SER A 668 13.15 -19.36 7.06
N ASP A 669 13.56 -19.09 8.30
CA ASP A 669 14.79 -19.67 8.88
C ASP A 669 14.85 -21.21 8.69
N TYR A 670 13.71 -21.89 8.78
CA TYR A 670 13.61 -23.34 8.56
C TYR A 670 13.75 -23.72 7.08
N GLY A 671 13.13 -22.98 6.18
CA GLY A 671 13.24 -23.19 4.73
C GLY A 671 14.67 -22.94 4.23
N ALA A 672 15.32 -21.88 4.71
CA ALA A 672 16.71 -21.58 4.41
C ALA A 672 17.64 -22.72 4.84
N LYS A 673 17.43 -23.26 6.05
CA LYS A 673 18.17 -24.42 6.55
C LYS A 673 18.02 -25.63 5.64
N LEU A 674 16.79 -25.93 5.24
CA LEU A 674 16.50 -27.08 4.37
C LEU A 674 17.18 -26.95 3.00
N VAL A 675 17.13 -25.76 2.41
CA VAL A 675 17.71 -25.48 1.08
C VAL A 675 19.23 -25.51 1.10
N LEU A 676 19.87 -24.98 2.15
CA LEU A 676 21.33 -24.87 2.21
C LEU A 676 22.01 -26.17 2.66
N ALA A 677 21.40 -26.93 3.57
CA ALA A 677 22.03 -28.09 4.20
C ALA A 677 22.71 -29.09 3.24
N PRO A 678 22.14 -29.45 2.06
CA PRO A 678 22.78 -30.41 1.15
C PRO A 678 24.09 -29.92 0.51
N SER A 679 24.30 -28.60 0.44
CA SER A 679 25.41 -27.99 -0.30
C SER A 679 26.45 -27.31 0.57
N LEU A 680 26.14 -26.98 1.84
CA LEU A 680 27.08 -26.22 2.69
C LEU A 680 28.38 -26.97 2.99
N SER A 681 28.34 -28.29 3.23
CA SER A 681 29.57 -29.05 3.50
C SER A 681 30.50 -29.08 2.28
N GLU A 682 29.95 -29.26 1.07
CA GLU A 682 30.71 -29.14 -0.19
C GLU A 682 31.28 -27.73 -0.33
N LEU A 683 30.43 -26.72 -0.16
CA LEU A 683 30.77 -25.31 -0.29
C LEU A 683 31.95 -24.90 0.62
N PHE A 684 31.89 -25.25 1.91
CA PHE A 684 32.91 -24.87 2.87
C PHE A 684 34.17 -25.76 2.83
N SER A 685 34.08 -26.96 2.24
CA SER A 685 35.26 -27.81 2.02
C SER A 685 36.27 -27.18 1.07
N GLU A 686 35.83 -26.36 0.11
CA GLU A 686 36.69 -25.63 -0.84
C GLU A 686 37.62 -24.64 -0.14
N ILE A 687 37.19 -24.09 1.01
CA ILE A 687 38.03 -23.23 1.84
C ILE A 687 38.62 -23.99 3.03
N GLY A 688 38.62 -25.33 3.01
CA GLY A 688 39.19 -26.17 4.06
C GLY A 688 38.50 -26.04 5.42
N ALA A 689 37.20 -25.75 5.45
CA ALA A 689 36.38 -25.65 6.66
C ALA A 689 35.39 -26.81 6.72
N VAL A 690 35.85 -27.94 7.27
CA VAL A 690 35.05 -29.16 7.45
C VAL A 690 34.25 -29.06 8.76
N ASP A 691 33.12 -29.76 8.83
CA ASP A 691 32.23 -29.82 10.00
C ASP A 691 33.04 -30.02 11.29
N GLY A 692 32.84 -29.16 12.29
CA GLY A 692 33.41 -29.36 13.63
C GLY A 692 32.71 -30.55 14.30
N ASN A 693 33.49 -31.52 14.79
CA ASN A 693 33.00 -32.64 15.60
C ASN A 693 32.23 -32.16 16.85
#